data_AF-A0A444UNA9-F1
#
_entry.id   AF-A0A444UNA9-F1
#
_cell.length_a   1.000
_cell.length_b   1.000
_cell.length_c   1.000
_cell.angle_alpha   90.00
_cell.angle_beta   90.00
_cell.angle_gamma   90.00
#
_symmetry.space_group_name_H-M   'P 1'
#
loop_
_entity.id
_entity.type
_entity.pdbx_description
1 polymer ?
#
loop_
_entity_poly.entity_id
_entity_poly.type
_entity_poly.pdbx_seq_one_letter_code
_entity_poly.pdbx_strand_id
1 'polypeptide(L)'
;MLQDAKHFTAEIERQKQELERADHFPEGFDTEASKMRQQLLKFQNDLNEAEEIDYNLQYKLESLHEEKKILEREYGKMPKSGELEKKTKALKDNCEELRKEVAQRKLEIEALKEDTEVKQRQIQREQKELDERKDTQEDLKAELVQLQFITVQLGKEIERINRKKMDVQKKKTELEEQFSELSIAQKQTETKFRMIGDEKQEVMKELDGKRALLEAQERELNKLMKELETGKENEVLVMGERAILDLNLHHLLMEKKTLHDSMSRKQREKDRDLRNLKKMELQLKLANDALAHIQSLHMDAFPMDDGIQLERRKELQKEVEMIKQNLAQQQSLTEVEACMVEQCIAEEHNLAEELNRYREEVIQLTRLVQIKADEREQKSRDFVKAEQRVNRTKQEVKAKSLVIQEHKKKYQEIQARLHIFANIYDIIKNERNKCVNLIQTASQKAAEMREKSKILENEIEILMTAAFKKERLLQKSKMKHLNSQTVRDSIRNDISKVSDTLYEMRDKREEQKMHIGKFSTMISQAEEKMVQLRKMYETAVQNRNDRGVQLIEREEEVCIFFEKVNIQDTLIQNGNLEVQAIEEEIRFLKLLIAEEERQNEQIRKSLPHRRALEADLVVLQIQFSQCRDRTLELEKKVADPCKENRMRLLEGKDPSHMELITKAEELEVQLGEKEELLLEKDLIYEQVTRLSQRVRTKAENGKQDTLALAKNVNELQNKIKETTRKMMALVSELSMQQASAMKMQQEVQEKEQFLESCHMRLEQGLPPSPEMELEWLRTVRDQQRRNKENEEKARIMEEDQQYQLANGVYTTSEPRPNAYIPQEEDALPLARPYGALAPFKPTEPGANIRHIRKPVIKPIEI
;
A
#
# COMPACT_ATOMS: atom_id res chain seq x y z
N MET A 1 161.46 109.40 -72.39
CA MET A 1 160.11 109.27 -72.96
C MET A 1 160.22 108.30 -74.11
N LEU A 2 159.22 107.52 -74.51
CA LEU A 2 158.90 107.29 -75.93
C LEU A 2 159.39 106.04 -76.75
N GLN A 3 160.63 105.54 -76.85
CA GLN A 3 161.85 105.64 -76.05
C GLN A 3 161.64 105.26 -74.55
N ASP A 4 160.40 104.86 -74.20
CA ASP A 4 159.96 104.10 -73.01
C ASP A 4 159.18 102.81 -73.39
N ALA A 5 158.93 102.54 -74.68
CA ALA A 5 158.93 101.13 -75.13
C ALA A 5 160.29 100.48 -74.77
N LYS A 6 161.33 101.32 -74.71
CA LYS A 6 162.59 101.09 -73.98
C LYS A 6 162.46 101.30 -72.45
N HIS A 7 161.44 100.69 -71.85
CA HIS A 7 161.31 100.55 -70.39
C HIS A 7 161.09 99.09 -69.99
N PHE A 8 160.37 98.28 -70.79
CA PHE A 8 159.97 96.92 -70.39
C PHE A 8 160.28 95.81 -71.40
N THR A 9 160.06 96.01 -72.71
CA THR A 9 160.32 94.91 -73.68
C THR A 9 161.81 94.51 -73.71
N ALA A 10 162.70 95.49 -73.56
CA ALA A 10 164.14 95.30 -73.43
C ALA A 10 164.58 94.62 -72.12
N GLU A 11 163.71 94.49 -71.12
CA GLU A 11 163.98 93.80 -69.86
C GLU A 11 163.53 92.32 -69.92
N ILE A 12 162.44 92.02 -70.64
CA ILE A 12 161.94 90.65 -70.82
C ILE A 12 162.92 89.80 -71.64
N GLU A 13 163.47 90.36 -72.72
CA GLU A 13 164.51 89.71 -73.52
C GLU A 13 165.83 89.57 -72.76
N ARG A 14 166.07 90.38 -71.71
CA ARG A 14 167.21 90.22 -70.80
C ARG A 14 167.00 89.03 -69.85
N GLN A 15 165.86 88.97 -69.16
CA GLN A 15 165.62 87.94 -68.14
C GLN A 15 165.50 86.52 -68.71
N LYS A 16 164.91 86.33 -69.91
CA LYS A 16 164.92 85.00 -70.55
C LYS A 16 166.32 84.56 -70.96
N GLN A 17 167.14 85.46 -71.51
CA GLN A 17 168.52 85.12 -71.86
C GLN A 17 169.43 84.92 -70.63
N GLU A 18 169.13 85.53 -69.48
CA GLU A 18 169.91 85.29 -68.24
C GLU A 18 169.59 83.93 -67.60
N LEU A 19 168.36 83.41 -67.73
CA LEU A 19 168.03 82.04 -67.30
C LEU A 19 168.48 80.96 -68.29
N GLU A 20 168.37 81.18 -69.60
CA GLU A 20 168.94 80.26 -70.60
C GLU A 20 170.48 80.11 -70.47
N ARG A 21 171.16 81.11 -69.90
CA ARG A 21 172.60 81.07 -69.55
C ARG A 21 172.93 80.42 -68.21
N ALA A 22 171.94 80.11 -67.37
CA ALA A 22 172.14 79.46 -66.08
C ALA A 22 172.08 77.92 -66.20
N ASP A 23 171.09 77.41 -66.94
CA ASP A 23 170.78 75.96 -66.98
C ASP A 23 171.45 75.19 -68.14
N HIS A 24 172.16 75.86 -69.05
CA HIS A 24 172.81 75.21 -70.20
C HIS A 24 174.34 75.34 -70.19
N PHE A 25 175.00 74.19 -70.02
CA PHE A 25 176.46 74.02 -70.06
C PHE A 25 176.76 72.60 -70.57
N PRO A 26 177.72 72.36 -71.50
CA PRO A 26 178.59 73.28 -72.24
C PRO A 26 178.44 73.15 -73.79
N GLU A 27 179.28 73.87 -74.55
CA GLU A 27 180.10 73.18 -75.56
C GLU A 27 181.46 73.90 -75.75
N GLY A 28 182.57 73.15 -75.65
CA GLY A 28 183.96 73.68 -75.58
C GLY A 28 184.36 74.18 -74.18
N PHE A 29 185.53 73.86 -73.62
CA PHE A 29 186.72 73.16 -74.12
C PHE A 29 187.16 72.02 -73.17
N ASP A 30 187.77 70.97 -73.72
CA ASP A 30 188.20 69.75 -72.99
C ASP A 30 189.31 70.04 -71.94
N THR A 31 189.06 69.71 -70.68
CA THR A 31 190.08 69.51 -69.63
C THR A 31 189.57 68.50 -68.58
N GLU A 32 190.49 67.75 -67.95
CA GLU A 32 190.18 66.61 -67.08
C GLU A 32 189.33 66.96 -65.86
N ALA A 33 189.45 68.19 -65.35
CA ALA A 33 188.65 68.69 -64.22
C ALA A 33 187.13 68.67 -64.47
N SER A 34 186.69 68.69 -65.73
CA SER A 34 185.27 68.61 -66.09
C SER A 34 184.71 67.19 -65.92
N LYS A 35 185.47 66.15 -66.30
CA LYS A 35 185.01 64.76 -66.33
C LYS A 35 184.72 64.20 -64.93
N MET A 36 185.53 64.55 -63.93
CA MET A 36 185.24 64.19 -62.53
C MET A 36 184.01 64.93 -61.98
N ARG A 37 183.79 66.21 -62.32
CA ARG A 37 182.59 66.95 -61.87
C ARG A 37 181.31 66.34 -62.45
N GLN A 38 181.33 65.92 -63.71
CA GLN A 38 180.17 65.31 -64.36
C GLN A 38 179.80 63.94 -63.76
N GLN A 39 180.79 63.15 -63.31
CA GLN A 39 180.54 61.93 -62.55
C GLN A 39 179.99 62.20 -61.15
N LEU A 40 180.57 63.18 -60.43
CA LEU A 40 180.16 63.52 -59.06
C LEU A 40 178.71 64.03 -59.03
N LEU A 41 178.34 64.93 -59.94
CA LEU A 41 176.97 65.43 -60.06
C LEU A 41 175.96 64.32 -60.36
N LYS A 42 176.35 63.31 -61.16
CA LYS A 42 175.49 62.18 -61.47
C LYS A 42 175.24 61.31 -60.23
N PHE A 43 176.30 60.88 -59.54
CA PHE A 43 176.15 60.13 -58.29
C PHE A 43 175.37 60.89 -57.21
N GLN A 44 175.45 62.22 -57.19
CA GLN A 44 174.71 63.06 -56.25
C GLN A 44 173.21 63.16 -56.58
N ASN A 45 172.84 63.10 -57.86
CA ASN A 45 171.43 62.96 -58.26
C ASN A 45 170.90 61.54 -57.99
N ASP A 46 171.70 60.51 -58.35
CA ASP A 46 171.37 59.09 -58.10
C ASP A 46 171.17 58.82 -56.58
N LEU A 47 171.90 59.54 -55.71
CA LEU A 47 171.73 59.50 -54.25
C LEU A 47 170.39 60.11 -53.80
N ASN A 48 170.05 61.32 -54.26
CA ASN A 48 168.81 61.99 -53.89
C ASN A 48 167.57 61.17 -54.30
N GLU A 49 167.59 60.54 -55.47
CA GLU A 49 166.51 59.67 -55.95
C GLU A 49 166.37 58.41 -55.08
N ALA A 50 167.48 57.86 -54.59
CA ALA A 50 167.46 56.76 -53.61
C ALA A 50 166.95 57.20 -52.22
N GLU A 51 167.27 58.41 -51.76
CA GLU A 51 166.81 58.97 -50.48
C GLU A 51 165.29 59.22 -50.48
N GLU A 52 164.70 59.72 -51.57
CA GLU A 52 163.24 59.82 -51.70
C GLU A 52 162.54 58.44 -51.73
N ILE A 53 163.16 57.43 -52.37
CA ILE A 53 162.64 56.06 -52.37
C ILE A 53 162.65 55.45 -50.96
N ASP A 54 163.73 55.61 -50.21
CA ASP A 54 163.84 55.12 -48.83
C ASP A 54 162.83 55.81 -47.90
N TYR A 55 162.67 57.14 -48.00
CA TYR A 55 161.66 57.89 -47.22
C TYR A 55 160.23 57.37 -47.47
N ASN A 56 159.88 57.13 -48.74
CA ASN A 56 158.59 56.55 -49.11
C ASN A 56 158.39 55.11 -48.60
N LEU A 57 159.46 54.30 -48.56
CA LEU A 57 159.42 52.93 -48.02
C LEU A 57 159.30 52.90 -46.48
N GLN A 58 159.99 53.80 -45.78
CA GLN A 58 159.89 53.95 -44.32
C GLN A 58 158.47 54.34 -43.90
N TYR A 59 157.87 55.35 -44.55
CA TYR A 59 156.47 55.75 -44.31
C TYR A 59 155.48 54.58 -44.55
N LYS A 60 155.74 53.76 -45.58
CA LYS A 60 154.94 52.56 -45.87
C LYS A 60 155.04 51.51 -44.77
N LEU A 61 156.23 51.31 -44.20
CA LEU A 61 156.49 50.34 -43.13
C LEU A 61 155.82 50.75 -41.81
N GLU A 62 155.88 52.03 -41.44
CA GLU A 62 155.25 52.53 -40.22
C GLU A 62 153.72 52.37 -40.27
N SER A 63 153.09 52.75 -41.39
CA SER A 63 151.64 52.60 -41.59
C SER A 63 151.18 51.13 -41.46
N LEU A 64 151.90 50.18 -42.05
CA LEU A 64 151.59 48.74 -41.94
C LEU A 64 151.86 48.18 -40.53
N HIS A 65 152.83 48.75 -39.80
CA HIS A 65 153.11 48.38 -38.42
C HIS A 65 152.00 48.87 -37.46
N GLU A 66 151.39 50.03 -37.75
CA GLU A 66 150.22 50.53 -37.03
C GLU A 66 148.99 49.62 -37.22
N GLU A 67 148.68 49.23 -38.47
CA GLU A 67 147.59 48.28 -38.78
C GLU A 67 147.76 46.94 -38.05
N LYS A 68 148.99 46.39 -38.07
CA LYS A 68 149.31 45.15 -37.34
C LYS A 68 149.03 45.29 -35.84
N LYS A 69 149.45 46.39 -35.20
CA LYS A 69 149.17 46.68 -33.78
C LYS A 69 147.68 46.80 -33.46
N ILE A 70 146.85 47.22 -34.42
CA ILE A 70 145.39 47.27 -34.25
C ILE A 70 144.82 45.84 -34.29
N LEU A 71 145.15 45.06 -35.32
CA LEU A 71 144.67 43.69 -35.49
C LEU A 71 145.06 42.76 -34.32
N GLU A 72 146.29 42.89 -33.80
CA GLU A 72 146.74 42.12 -32.62
C GLU A 72 145.92 42.44 -31.35
N ARG A 73 145.45 43.69 -31.18
CA ARG A 73 144.55 44.08 -30.07
C ARG A 73 143.13 43.58 -30.24
N GLU A 74 142.65 43.40 -31.46
CA GLU A 74 141.31 42.88 -31.72
C GLU A 74 141.27 41.36 -31.58
N TYR A 75 142.29 40.66 -32.10
CA TYR A 75 142.43 39.22 -31.91
C TYR A 75 142.53 38.84 -30.42
N GLY A 76 143.24 39.65 -29.62
CA GLY A 76 143.31 39.51 -28.16
C GLY A 76 142.00 39.74 -27.39
N LYS A 77 140.95 40.28 -28.03
CA LYS A 77 139.64 40.52 -27.41
C LYS A 77 138.59 39.43 -27.68
N MET A 78 138.85 38.49 -28.60
CA MET A 78 137.90 37.39 -28.83
C MET A 78 137.93 36.37 -27.68
N PRO A 79 136.77 35.92 -27.16
CA PRO A 79 136.70 34.85 -26.16
C PRO A 79 137.29 33.54 -26.69
N LYS A 80 138.07 32.84 -25.86
CA LYS A 80 138.67 31.55 -26.24
C LYS A 80 137.57 30.49 -26.41
N SER A 81 137.65 29.73 -27.51
CA SER A 81 136.59 28.83 -28.02
C SER A 81 135.85 28.00 -26.95
N GLY A 82 136.57 27.41 -25.99
CA GLY A 82 135.98 26.55 -24.95
C GLY A 82 135.01 27.24 -23.98
N GLU A 83 134.99 28.58 -23.88
CA GLU A 83 133.95 29.29 -23.12
C GLU A 83 132.64 29.45 -23.90
N LEU A 84 132.73 29.60 -25.22
CA LEU A 84 131.57 29.64 -26.11
C LEU A 84 130.89 28.27 -26.17
N GLU A 85 131.65 27.17 -26.25
CA GLU A 85 131.10 25.82 -26.18
C GLU A 85 130.38 25.54 -24.85
N LYS A 86 130.98 25.91 -23.71
CA LYS A 86 130.35 25.74 -22.39
C LYS A 86 129.03 26.51 -22.27
N LYS A 87 128.98 27.77 -22.72
CA LYS A 87 127.74 28.57 -22.76
C LYS A 87 126.71 27.97 -23.72
N THR A 88 127.15 27.50 -24.89
CA THR A 88 126.26 26.87 -25.89
C THR A 88 125.69 25.54 -25.37
N LYS A 89 126.46 24.76 -24.60
CA LYS A 89 125.98 23.53 -24.00
C LYS A 89 124.97 23.80 -22.88
N ALA A 90 125.30 24.67 -21.92
CA ALA A 90 124.36 25.06 -20.86
C ALA A 90 123.04 25.65 -21.41
N LEU A 91 123.08 26.42 -22.50
CA LEU A 91 121.87 26.91 -23.16
C LEU A 91 121.04 25.79 -23.83
N LYS A 92 121.68 24.74 -24.37
CA LYS A 92 120.97 23.56 -24.88
C LYS A 92 120.35 22.75 -23.75
N ASP A 93 121.10 22.50 -22.68
CA ASP A 93 120.65 21.74 -21.52
C ASP A 93 119.42 22.43 -20.89
N ASN A 94 119.48 23.75 -20.65
CA ASN A 94 118.33 24.56 -20.20
C ASN A 94 117.15 24.53 -21.19
N CYS A 95 117.40 24.54 -22.51
CA CYS A 95 116.34 24.39 -23.51
C CYS A 95 115.68 23.00 -23.49
N GLU A 96 116.38 21.95 -23.10
CA GLU A 96 115.80 20.62 -22.92
C GLU A 96 115.01 20.49 -21.60
N GLU A 97 115.46 21.13 -20.52
CA GLU A 97 114.68 21.23 -19.28
C GLU A 97 113.37 21.98 -19.49
N LEU A 98 113.41 23.18 -20.11
CA LEU A 98 112.20 23.92 -20.47
C LEU A 98 111.27 23.15 -21.41
N ARG A 99 111.81 22.29 -22.30
CA ARG A 99 110.97 21.40 -23.13
C ARG A 99 110.30 20.30 -22.31
N LYS A 100 110.97 19.73 -21.31
CA LYS A 100 110.41 18.75 -20.38
C LYS A 100 109.31 19.38 -19.52
N GLU A 101 109.55 20.57 -18.96
CA GLU A 101 108.52 21.35 -18.25
C GLU A 101 107.31 21.65 -19.14
N VAL A 102 107.52 22.15 -20.37
CA VAL A 102 106.42 22.44 -21.30
C VAL A 102 105.63 21.17 -21.69
N ALA A 103 106.28 20.01 -21.78
CA ALA A 103 105.59 18.73 -21.99
C ALA A 103 104.78 18.32 -20.75
N GLN A 104 105.35 18.43 -19.55
CA GLN A 104 104.68 18.11 -18.29
C GLN A 104 103.48 19.04 -18.03
N ARG A 105 103.63 20.34 -18.26
CA ARG A 105 102.54 21.33 -18.17
C ARG A 105 101.42 21.08 -19.19
N LYS A 106 101.72 20.53 -20.38
CA LYS A 106 100.68 20.13 -21.34
C LYS A 106 99.87 18.94 -20.82
N LEU A 107 100.53 17.92 -20.27
CA LEU A 107 99.86 16.77 -19.66
C LEU A 107 99.02 17.18 -18.44
N GLU A 108 99.50 18.11 -17.60
CA GLU A 108 98.71 18.71 -16.51
C GLU A 108 97.46 19.44 -17.05
N ILE A 109 97.60 20.23 -18.13
CA ILE A 109 96.48 20.94 -18.77
C ILE A 109 95.48 19.97 -19.42
N GLU A 110 95.93 18.84 -19.96
CA GLU A 110 95.06 17.81 -20.55
C GLU A 110 94.31 17.04 -19.45
N ALA A 111 94.98 16.62 -18.38
CA ALA A 111 94.33 16.00 -17.22
C ALA A 111 93.31 16.94 -16.56
N LEU A 112 93.63 18.23 -16.38
CA LEU A 112 92.71 19.23 -15.82
C LEU A 112 91.51 19.53 -16.75
N LYS A 113 91.65 19.35 -18.07
CA LYS A 113 90.52 19.41 -19.01
C LYS A 113 89.62 18.19 -18.88
N GLU A 114 90.17 16.99 -18.78
CA GLU A 114 89.38 15.78 -18.55
C GLU A 114 88.63 15.84 -17.21
N ASP A 115 89.28 16.27 -16.13
CA ASP A 115 88.64 16.50 -14.82
C ASP A 115 87.53 17.55 -14.91
N THR A 116 87.76 18.69 -15.57
CA THR A 116 86.72 19.71 -15.72
C THR A 116 85.56 19.25 -16.62
N GLU A 117 85.80 18.45 -17.67
CA GLU A 117 84.73 17.79 -18.42
C GLU A 117 83.96 16.77 -17.58
N VAL A 118 84.64 15.94 -16.78
CA VAL A 118 83.99 14.97 -15.88
C VAL A 118 83.12 15.69 -14.85
N LYS A 119 83.59 16.82 -14.30
CA LYS A 119 82.79 17.67 -13.41
C LYS A 119 81.63 18.36 -14.13
N GLN A 120 81.82 18.86 -15.34
CA GLN A 120 80.73 19.43 -16.16
C GLN A 120 79.63 18.38 -16.42
N ARG A 121 80.01 17.14 -16.78
CA ARG A 121 79.11 16.00 -16.98
C ARG A 121 78.49 15.49 -15.67
N GLN A 122 79.06 15.78 -14.50
CA GLN A 122 78.48 15.50 -13.20
C GLN A 122 77.43 16.56 -12.82
N ILE A 123 77.78 17.84 -12.92
CA ILE A 123 76.86 18.98 -12.71
C ILE A 123 75.63 18.83 -13.60
N GLN A 124 75.78 18.47 -14.88
CA GLN A 124 74.65 18.23 -15.80
C GLN A 124 73.72 17.07 -15.39
N ARG A 125 74.18 16.09 -14.60
CA ARG A 125 73.32 15.03 -14.04
C ARG A 125 72.61 15.51 -12.78
N GLU A 126 73.35 16.14 -11.87
CA GLU A 126 72.79 16.74 -10.65
C GLU A 126 71.74 17.83 -10.97
N GLN A 127 71.92 18.57 -12.08
CA GLN A 127 70.94 19.53 -12.60
C GLN A 127 69.63 18.84 -13.04
N LYS A 128 69.72 17.72 -13.77
CA LYS A 128 68.55 16.95 -14.22
C LYS A 128 67.81 16.31 -13.05
N GLU A 129 68.54 15.68 -12.14
CA GLU A 129 67.96 15.13 -10.91
C GLU A 129 67.28 16.23 -10.08
N LEU A 130 67.84 17.44 -10.03
CA LEU A 130 67.20 18.58 -9.38
C LEU A 130 65.92 19.06 -10.09
N ASP A 131 65.86 18.99 -11.42
CA ASP A 131 64.67 19.38 -12.20
C ASP A 131 63.56 18.32 -12.09
N GLU A 132 63.88 17.02 -12.21
CA GLU A 132 62.94 15.90 -11.92
C GLU A 132 62.36 15.98 -10.50
N ARG A 133 63.15 16.49 -9.54
CA ARG A 133 62.72 16.75 -8.15
C ARG A 133 61.89 18.02 -7.98
N LYS A 134 61.87 18.94 -8.94
CA LYS A 134 60.92 20.07 -8.98
C LYS A 134 59.59 19.61 -9.57
N ASP A 135 59.61 18.92 -10.70
CA ASP A 135 58.41 18.44 -11.39
C ASP A 135 57.56 17.59 -10.44
N THR A 136 58.17 16.59 -9.80
CA THR A 136 57.50 15.77 -8.76
C THR A 136 57.06 16.57 -7.53
N GLN A 137 57.66 17.73 -7.23
CA GLN A 137 57.18 18.64 -6.19
C GLN A 137 55.99 19.50 -6.66
N GLU A 138 55.85 19.76 -7.96
CA GLU A 138 54.70 20.48 -8.52
C GLU A 138 53.48 19.56 -8.66
N ASP A 139 53.69 18.31 -9.08
CA ASP A 139 52.67 17.26 -9.05
C ASP A 139 52.07 17.09 -7.63
N LEU A 140 52.92 16.93 -6.61
CA LEU A 140 52.49 16.81 -5.21
C LEU A 140 51.77 18.07 -4.68
N LYS A 141 52.10 19.27 -5.17
CA LYS A 141 51.34 20.49 -4.87
C LYS A 141 49.96 20.47 -5.55
N ALA A 142 49.87 19.99 -6.80
CA ALA A 142 48.62 19.87 -7.52
C ALA A 142 47.68 18.85 -6.88
N GLU A 143 48.19 17.67 -6.47
CA GLU A 143 47.43 16.68 -5.68
C GLU A 143 46.91 17.27 -4.36
N LEU A 144 47.76 18.02 -3.64
CA LEU A 144 47.37 18.67 -2.37
C LEU A 144 46.19 19.64 -2.57
N VAL A 145 46.19 20.43 -3.65
CA VAL A 145 45.10 21.35 -4.00
C VAL A 145 43.81 20.59 -4.36
N GLN A 146 43.92 19.47 -5.08
CA GLN A 146 42.76 18.60 -5.37
C GLN A 146 42.16 18.00 -4.08
N LEU A 147 43.00 17.53 -3.14
CA LEU A 147 42.56 17.02 -1.84
C LEU A 147 41.91 18.10 -0.97
N GLN A 148 42.40 19.35 -1.02
CA GLN A 148 41.75 20.50 -0.38
C GLN A 148 40.37 20.80 -1.00
N PHE A 149 40.23 20.71 -2.33
CA PHE A 149 38.93 20.89 -2.99
C PHE A 149 37.93 19.77 -2.61
N ILE A 150 38.38 18.52 -2.56
CA ILE A 150 37.56 17.36 -2.13
C ILE A 150 37.09 17.51 -0.68
N THR A 151 37.97 17.94 0.24
CA THR A 151 37.56 18.17 1.64
C THR A 151 36.55 19.32 1.80
N VAL A 152 36.63 20.37 0.98
CA VAL A 152 35.58 21.42 0.91
C VAL A 152 34.25 20.88 0.36
N GLN A 153 34.26 19.97 -0.63
CA GLN A 153 33.04 19.30 -1.09
C GLN A 153 32.42 18.40 -0.01
N LEU A 154 33.24 17.59 0.67
CA LEU A 154 32.80 16.73 1.78
C LEU A 154 32.17 17.56 2.92
N GLY A 155 32.73 18.73 3.25
CA GLY A 155 32.10 19.66 4.21
C GLY A 155 30.69 20.09 3.81
N LYS A 156 30.48 20.46 2.54
CA LYS A 156 29.16 20.82 1.98
C LYS A 156 28.18 19.65 1.93
N GLU A 157 28.68 18.42 1.80
CA GLU A 157 27.87 17.20 1.85
C GLU A 157 27.46 16.86 3.30
N ILE A 158 28.38 16.98 4.25
CA ILE A 158 28.12 16.85 5.69
C ILE A 158 27.09 17.88 6.16
N GLU A 159 27.15 19.13 5.70
CA GLU A 159 26.10 20.12 5.96
C GLU A 159 24.73 19.69 5.40
N ARG A 160 24.66 19.19 4.16
CA ARG A 160 23.41 18.69 3.57
C ARG A 160 22.84 17.50 4.34
N ILE A 161 23.69 16.58 4.79
CA ILE A 161 23.31 15.45 5.65
C ILE A 161 22.79 15.94 7.01
N ASN A 162 23.46 16.92 7.63
CA ASN A 162 23.03 17.49 8.91
C ASN A 162 21.70 18.24 8.81
N ARG A 163 21.45 19.00 7.74
CA ARG A 163 20.15 19.64 7.48
C ARG A 163 19.04 18.59 7.33
N LYS A 164 19.23 17.58 6.47
CA LYS A 164 18.30 16.44 6.32
C LYS A 164 18.05 15.71 7.66
N LYS A 165 19.08 15.52 8.49
CA LYS A 165 18.98 14.92 9.82
C LYS A 165 18.12 15.78 10.77
N MET A 166 18.28 17.10 10.76
CA MET A 166 17.44 18.01 11.56
C MET A 166 15.98 18.00 11.10
N ASP A 167 15.72 17.96 9.79
CA ASP A 167 14.35 17.93 9.26
C ASP A 167 13.66 16.59 9.55
N VAL A 168 14.39 15.47 9.50
CA VAL A 168 13.89 14.15 9.95
C VAL A 168 13.65 14.15 11.46
N GLN A 169 14.51 14.78 12.26
CA GLN A 169 14.32 14.87 13.72
C GLN A 169 13.10 15.72 14.10
N LYS A 170 12.82 16.81 13.38
CA LYS A 170 11.58 17.60 13.55
C LYS A 170 10.33 16.80 13.20
N LYS A 171 10.32 16.14 12.03
CA LYS A 171 9.22 15.26 11.62
C LYS A 171 9.01 14.11 12.60
N LYS A 172 10.07 13.61 13.21
CA LYS A 172 9.98 12.64 14.31
C LYS A 172 9.24 13.23 15.51
N THR A 173 9.62 14.41 16.00
CA THR A 173 8.94 15.04 17.15
C THR A 173 7.49 15.41 16.84
N GLU A 174 7.19 15.90 15.63
CA GLU A 174 5.83 16.16 15.15
C GLU A 174 4.95 14.89 15.16
N LEU A 175 5.52 13.74 14.77
CA LEU A 175 4.84 12.44 14.82
C LEU A 175 4.70 11.89 16.25
N GLU A 176 5.67 12.14 17.13
CA GLU A 176 5.60 11.76 18.55
C GLU A 176 4.51 12.58 19.29
N GLU A 177 4.36 13.87 18.97
CA GLU A 177 3.26 14.72 19.45
C GLU A 177 1.90 14.22 18.94
N GLN A 178 1.74 14.01 17.63
CA GLN A 178 0.50 13.49 17.03
C GLN A 178 0.12 12.11 17.60
N PHE A 179 1.09 11.23 17.84
CA PHE A 179 0.84 9.93 18.48
C PHE A 179 0.35 10.09 19.93
N SER A 180 0.85 11.08 20.66
CA SER A 180 0.37 11.40 22.01
C SER A 180 -1.08 11.92 22.00
N GLU A 181 -1.43 12.80 21.06
CA GLU A 181 -2.80 13.31 20.88
C GLU A 181 -3.78 12.18 20.52
N LEU A 182 -3.40 11.31 19.58
CA LEU A 182 -4.20 10.14 19.20
C LEU A 182 -4.36 9.15 20.37
N SER A 183 -3.34 8.95 21.20
CA SER A 183 -3.45 8.11 22.41
C SER A 183 -4.38 8.72 23.46
N ILE A 184 -4.39 10.05 23.61
CA ILE A 184 -5.34 10.77 24.48
C ILE A 184 -6.76 10.66 23.91
N ALA A 185 -6.94 10.85 22.60
CA ALA A 185 -8.23 10.72 21.93
C ALA A 185 -8.80 9.30 22.05
N GLN A 186 -7.97 8.26 21.89
CA GLN A 186 -8.35 6.86 22.12
C GLN A 186 -8.87 6.65 23.56
N LYS A 187 -8.12 7.09 24.58
CA LYS A 187 -8.57 6.97 25.98
C LYS A 187 -9.88 7.71 26.25
N GLN A 188 -10.11 8.85 25.58
CA GLN A 188 -11.37 9.58 25.66
C GLN A 188 -12.53 8.89 24.92
N THR A 189 -12.29 8.09 23.88
CA THR A 189 -13.34 7.30 23.23
C THR A 189 -13.63 6.00 23.99
N GLU A 190 -12.62 5.36 24.59
CA GLU A 190 -12.78 4.19 25.45
C GLU A 190 -13.60 4.51 26.72
N THR A 191 -13.38 5.66 27.38
CA THR A 191 -14.20 6.07 28.53
C THR A 191 -15.64 6.37 28.14
N LYS A 192 -15.87 7.07 27.02
CA LYS A 192 -17.22 7.29 26.47
C LYS A 192 -17.92 5.98 26.11
N PHE A 193 -17.20 5.01 25.53
CA PHE A 193 -17.76 3.70 25.20
C PHE A 193 -18.15 2.91 26.45
N ARG A 194 -17.37 3.02 27.54
CA ARG A 194 -17.72 2.45 28.85
C ARG A 194 -18.99 3.08 29.40
N MET A 195 -19.08 4.42 29.46
CA MET A 195 -20.28 5.13 29.94
C MET A 195 -21.54 4.73 29.16
N ILE A 196 -21.47 4.68 27.83
CA ILE A 196 -22.60 4.23 26.98
C ILE A 196 -22.95 2.75 27.23
N GLY A 197 -21.96 1.93 27.58
CA GLY A 197 -22.16 0.55 28.01
C GLY A 197 -22.91 0.43 29.35
N ASP A 198 -22.58 1.31 30.30
CA ASP A 198 -23.22 1.37 31.62
C ASP A 198 -24.66 1.94 31.52
N GLU A 199 -24.84 3.05 30.79
CA GLU A 199 -26.17 3.61 30.44
C GLU A 199 -27.06 2.57 29.78
N LYS A 200 -26.52 1.77 28.83
CA LYS A 200 -27.26 0.68 28.18
C LYS A 200 -27.70 -0.39 29.18
N GLN A 201 -26.87 -0.76 30.16
CA GLN A 201 -27.26 -1.73 31.19
C GLN A 201 -28.36 -1.18 32.10
N GLU A 202 -28.34 0.11 32.42
CA GLU A 202 -29.38 0.76 33.22
C GLU A 202 -30.72 0.81 32.47
N VAL A 203 -30.72 1.25 31.21
CA VAL A 203 -31.92 1.24 30.34
C VAL A 203 -32.45 -0.19 30.10
N MET A 204 -31.59 -1.21 30.05
CA MET A 204 -32.03 -2.61 30.01
C MET A 204 -32.76 -3.02 31.30
N LYS A 205 -32.22 -2.68 32.48
CA LYS A 205 -32.88 -2.95 33.77
C LYS A 205 -34.22 -2.22 33.88
N GLU A 206 -34.31 -0.98 33.42
CA GLU A 206 -35.58 -0.25 33.36
C GLU A 206 -36.59 -0.95 32.43
N LEU A 207 -36.17 -1.35 31.23
CA LEU A 207 -37.02 -2.03 30.26
C LEU A 207 -37.57 -3.36 30.80
N ASP A 208 -36.73 -4.17 31.45
CA ASP A 208 -37.14 -5.44 32.03
C ASP A 208 -38.03 -5.24 33.27
N GLY A 209 -37.80 -4.18 34.06
CA GLY A 209 -38.73 -3.74 35.11
C GLY A 209 -40.10 -3.29 34.56
N LYS A 210 -40.14 -2.59 33.42
CA LYS A 210 -41.40 -2.22 32.75
C LYS A 210 -42.11 -3.43 32.13
N ARG A 211 -41.37 -4.41 31.60
CA ARG A 211 -41.93 -5.69 31.12
C ARG A 211 -42.58 -6.47 32.25
N ALA A 212 -41.89 -6.64 33.38
CA ALA A 212 -42.44 -7.34 34.54
C ALA A 212 -43.71 -6.67 35.10
N LEU A 213 -43.77 -5.33 35.08
CA LEU A 213 -44.96 -4.57 35.46
C LEU A 213 -46.12 -4.77 34.46
N LEU A 214 -45.82 -4.76 33.15
CA LEU A 214 -46.82 -4.98 32.09
C LEU A 214 -47.38 -6.41 32.15
N GLU A 215 -46.53 -7.43 32.32
CA GLU A 215 -46.98 -8.80 32.54
C GLU A 215 -47.85 -8.93 33.80
N ALA A 216 -47.55 -8.20 34.88
CA ALA A 216 -48.39 -8.20 36.08
C ALA A 216 -49.78 -7.60 35.79
N GLN A 217 -49.84 -6.48 35.07
CA GLN A 217 -51.10 -5.84 34.65
C GLN A 217 -51.90 -6.73 33.67
N GLU A 218 -51.25 -7.43 32.74
CA GLU A 218 -51.90 -8.41 31.87
C GLU A 218 -52.47 -9.57 32.67
N ARG A 219 -51.76 -10.08 33.69
CA ARG A 219 -52.27 -11.15 34.58
C ARG A 219 -53.47 -10.66 35.42
N GLU A 220 -53.50 -9.40 35.84
CA GLU A 220 -54.65 -8.80 36.55
C GLU A 220 -55.85 -8.60 35.60
N LEU A 221 -55.63 -8.07 34.40
CA LEU A 221 -56.67 -7.92 33.38
C LEU A 221 -57.27 -9.28 33.01
N ASN A 222 -56.46 -10.32 32.87
CA ASN A 222 -56.93 -11.70 32.62
C ASN A 222 -57.72 -12.31 33.80
N LYS A 223 -57.50 -11.87 35.05
CA LYS A 223 -58.38 -12.25 36.17
C LYS A 223 -59.72 -11.53 36.08
N LEU A 224 -59.69 -10.20 35.90
CA LEU A 224 -60.88 -9.36 35.78
C LEU A 224 -61.78 -9.77 34.60
N MET A 225 -61.20 -10.24 33.48
CA MET A 225 -61.99 -10.82 32.38
C MET A 225 -62.72 -12.11 32.80
N LYS A 226 -62.08 -13.02 33.55
CA LYS A 226 -62.71 -14.24 34.06
C LYS A 226 -63.77 -13.96 35.13
N GLU A 227 -63.56 -12.96 35.96
CA GLU A 227 -64.54 -12.47 36.93
C GLU A 227 -65.76 -11.85 36.21
N LEU A 228 -65.55 -11.17 35.07
CA LEU A 228 -66.63 -10.67 34.22
C LEU A 228 -67.35 -11.78 33.43
N GLU A 229 -66.64 -12.81 32.98
CA GLU A 229 -67.22 -13.98 32.30
C GLU A 229 -68.11 -14.78 33.27
N THR A 230 -67.58 -15.18 34.43
CA THR A 230 -68.36 -15.85 35.48
C THR A 230 -69.48 -14.95 36.02
N GLY A 231 -69.30 -13.63 36.06
CA GLY A 231 -70.39 -12.68 36.35
C GLY A 231 -71.57 -12.78 35.37
N LYS A 232 -71.30 -12.89 34.06
CA LYS A 232 -72.33 -13.09 33.03
C LYS A 232 -72.99 -14.46 33.11
N GLU A 233 -72.23 -15.52 33.41
CA GLU A 233 -72.79 -16.86 33.62
C GLU A 233 -73.77 -16.87 34.79
N ASN A 234 -73.42 -16.21 35.90
CA ASN A 234 -74.32 -16.02 37.04
C ASN A 234 -75.55 -15.16 36.70
N GLU A 235 -75.42 -14.11 35.89
CA GLU A 235 -76.55 -13.32 35.42
C GLU A 235 -77.53 -14.15 34.56
N VAL A 236 -76.99 -15.01 33.67
CA VAL A 236 -77.79 -15.94 32.87
C VAL A 236 -78.53 -16.97 33.74
N LEU A 237 -77.88 -17.50 34.78
CA LEU A 237 -78.52 -18.41 35.75
C LEU A 237 -79.67 -17.72 36.50
N VAL A 238 -79.44 -16.53 37.06
CA VAL A 238 -80.47 -15.76 37.78
C VAL A 238 -81.62 -15.35 36.85
N MET A 239 -81.36 -15.05 35.59
CA MET A 239 -82.41 -14.79 34.58
C MET A 239 -83.22 -16.05 34.25
N GLY A 240 -82.59 -17.24 34.27
CA GLY A 240 -83.27 -18.53 34.16
C GLY A 240 -84.17 -18.84 35.37
N GLU A 241 -83.66 -18.66 36.60
CA GLU A 241 -84.44 -18.79 37.83
C GLU A 241 -85.63 -17.83 37.85
N ARG A 242 -85.41 -16.57 37.44
CA ARG A 242 -86.48 -15.59 37.29
C ARG A 242 -87.54 -16.04 36.30
N ALA A 243 -87.16 -16.57 35.13
CA ALA A 243 -88.12 -17.05 34.14
C ALA A 243 -88.99 -18.21 34.67
N ILE A 244 -88.40 -19.08 35.50
CA ILE A 244 -89.14 -20.15 36.20
C ILE A 244 -90.11 -19.56 37.25
N LEU A 245 -89.67 -18.56 38.02
CA LEU A 245 -90.53 -17.86 39.00
C LEU A 245 -91.68 -17.09 38.33
N ASP A 246 -91.42 -16.39 37.22
CA ASP A 246 -92.45 -15.69 36.42
C ASP A 246 -93.46 -16.69 35.82
N LEU A 247 -93.02 -17.87 35.37
CA LEU A 247 -93.89 -18.97 34.91
C LEU A 247 -94.77 -19.53 36.04
N ASN A 248 -94.17 -19.79 37.21
CA ASN A 248 -94.88 -20.26 38.41
C ASN A 248 -95.92 -19.23 38.90
N LEU A 249 -95.57 -17.93 38.86
CA LEU A 249 -96.50 -16.85 39.16
C LEU A 249 -97.67 -16.81 38.17
N HIS A 250 -97.42 -17.02 36.88
CA HIS A 250 -98.48 -17.15 35.86
C HIS A 250 -99.40 -18.35 36.11
N HIS A 251 -98.85 -19.49 36.54
CA HIS A 251 -99.62 -20.67 36.93
C HIS A 251 -100.54 -20.37 38.12
N LEU A 252 -99.99 -19.82 39.22
CA LEU A 252 -100.76 -19.43 40.41
C LEU A 252 -101.82 -18.37 40.12
N LEU A 253 -101.59 -17.46 39.17
CA LEU A 253 -102.58 -16.48 38.71
C LEU A 253 -103.71 -17.14 37.89
N MET A 254 -103.41 -18.16 37.08
CA MET A 254 -104.43 -18.98 36.41
C MET A 254 -105.25 -19.78 37.42
N GLU A 255 -104.64 -20.43 38.40
CA GLU A 255 -105.35 -21.16 39.46
C GLU A 255 -106.23 -20.22 40.31
N LYS A 256 -105.71 -19.06 40.71
CA LYS A 256 -106.50 -18.02 41.38
C LYS A 256 -107.72 -17.60 40.56
N LYS A 257 -107.59 -17.53 39.23
CA LYS A 257 -108.70 -17.22 38.32
C LYS A 257 -109.72 -18.36 38.24
N THR A 258 -109.29 -19.61 38.06
CA THR A 258 -110.23 -20.75 37.98
C THR A 258 -110.96 -20.99 39.30
N LEU A 259 -110.30 -20.75 40.43
CA LEU A 259 -110.92 -20.73 41.77
C LEU A 259 -111.88 -19.54 41.95
N HIS A 260 -111.57 -18.35 41.44
CA HIS A 260 -112.52 -17.24 41.44
C HIS A 260 -113.75 -17.55 40.58
N ASP A 261 -113.57 -18.15 39.41
CA ASP A 261 -114.65 -18.55 38.50
C ASP A 261 -115.48 -19.73 39.06
N SER A 262 -114.92 -20.60 39.90
CA SER A 262 -115.68 -21.65 40.60
C SER A 262 -116.47 -21.07 41.78
N MET A 263 -115.88 -20.16 42.57
CA MET A 263 -116.58 -19.42 43.63
C MET A 263 -117.70 -18.53 43.08
N SER A 264 -117.47 -17.87 41.93
CA SER A 264 -118.49 -17.08 41.23
C SER A 264 -119.65 -17.95 40.71
N ARG A 265 -119.39 -19.21 40.33
CA ARG A 265 -120.43 -20.19 40.00
C ARG A 265 -121.19 -20.63 41.25
N LYS A 266 -120.49 -20.99 42.34
CA LYS A 266 -121.12 -21.38 43.62
C LYS A 266 -121.97 -20.27 44.24
N GLN A 267 -121.56 -19.00 44.13
CA GLN A 267 -122.38 -17.87 44.54
C GLN A 267 -123.64 -17.73 43.67
N ARG A 268 -123.54 -17.92 42.34
CA ARG A 268 -124.72 -17.92 41.44
C ARG A 268 -125.67 -19.10 41.68
N GLU A 269 -125.16 -20.25 42.08
CA GLU A 269 -125.95 -21.40 42.55
C GLU A 269 -126.69 -21.05 43.84
N LYS A 270 -125.98 -20.62 44.89
CA LYS A 270 -126.57 -20.11 46.13
C LYS A 270 -127.67 -19.06 45.88
N ASP A 271 -127.45 -18.11 44.97
CA ASP A 271 -128.45 -17.09 44.64
C ASP A 271 -129.64 -17.65 43.87
N ARG A 272 -129.49 -18.74 43.08
CA ARG A 272 -130.63 -19.48 42.52
C ARG A 272 -131.41 -20.18 43.62
N ASP A 273 -130.73 -20.85 44.55
CA ASP A 273 -131.37 -21.58 45.64
C ASP A 273 -132.10 -20.64 46.60
N LEU A 274 -131.56 -19.45 46.87
CA LEU A 274 -132.21 -18.39 47.65
C LEU A 274 -133.44 -17.80 46.94
N ARG A 275 -133.47 -17.79 45.59
CA ARG A 275 -134.68 -17.47 44.80
C ARG A 275 -135.70 -18.61 44.79
N ASN A 276 -135.24 -19.86 44.81
CA ASN A 276 -136.12 -21.03 44.92
C ASN A 276 -136.76 -21.11 46.31
N LEU A 277 -135.98 -20.83 47.38
CA LEU A 277 -136.48 -20.69 48.75
C LEU A 277 -137.58 -19.63 48.81
N LYS A 278 -137.36 -18.44 48.26
CA LYS A 278 -138.39 -17.37 48.19
C LYS A 278 -139.63 -17.75 47.38
N LYS A 279 -139.52 -18.65 46.39
CA LYS A 279 -140.71 -19.22 45.72
C LYS A 279 -141.46 -20.21 46.62
N MET A 280 -140.74 -21.06 47.36
CA MET A 280 -141.34 -22.00 48.32
C MET A 280 -142.01 -21.24 49.49
N GLU A 281 -141.38 -20.18 50.01
CA GLU A 281 -141.96 -19.27 51.01
C GLU A 281 -143.26 -18.61 50.50
N LEU A 282 -143.30 -18.19 49.23
CA LEU A 282 -144.50 -17.61 48.61
C LEU A 282 -145.61 -18.65 48.39
N GLN A 283 -145.25 -19.88 48.01
CA GLN A 283 -146.22 -20.99 47.92
C GLN A 283 -146.74 -21.42 49.29
N LEU A 284 -145.91 -21.37 50.33
CA LEU A 284 -146.31 -21.63 51.72
C LEU A 284 -147.21 -20.52 52.27
N LYS A 285 -147.02 -19.26 51.87
CA LYS A 285 -148.01 -18.19 52.12
C LYS A 285 -149.35 -18.48 51.44
N LEU A 286 -149.34 -18.77 50.13
CA LEU A 286 -150.56 -19.11 49.39
C LEU A 286 -151.31 -20.32 49.98
N ALA A 287 -150.59 -21.31 50.52
CA ALA A 287 -151.18 -22.44 51.25
C ALA A 287 -151.82 -22.01 52.59
N ASN A 288 -151.18 -21.12 53.35
CA ASN A 288 -151.75 -20.56 54.58
C ASN A 288 -152.96 -19.65 54.31
N ASP A 289 -152.91 -18.85 53.25
CA ASP A 289 -154.02 -17.99 52.83
C ASP A 289 -155.24 -18.84 52.38
N ALA A 290 -155.00 -19.96 51.69
CA ALA A 290 -156.04 -20.94 51.37
C ALA A 290 -156.60 -21.64 52.62
N LEU A 291 -155.77 -21.92 53.63
CA LEU A 291 -156.20 -22.52 54.90
C LEU A 291 -157.07 -21.56 55.72
N ALA A 292 -156.76 -20.26 55.72
CA ALA A 292 -157.61 -19.22 56.31
C ALA A 292 -158.95 -19.07 55.56
N HIS A 293 -158.96 -19.24 54.24
CA HIS A 293 -160.18 -19.19 53.43
C HIS A 293 -161.13 -20.37 53.71
N ILE A 294 -160.59 -21.58 53.91
CA ILE A 294 -161.38 -22.78 54.25
C ILE A 294 -162.06 -22.69 55.63
N GLN A 295 -161.52 -21.88 56.55
CA GLN A 295 -162.06 -21.72 57.91
C GLN A 295 -163.18 -20.67 58.06
N SER A 296 -163.62 -20.00 56.97
CA SER A 296 -164.45 -18.78 57.11
C SER A 296 -165.86 -18.78 56.50
N LEU A 297 -166.28 -19.69 55.60
CA LEU A 297 -167.66 -19.70 55.06
C LEU A 297 -168.25 -21.08 54.69
N HIS A 298 -169.39 -21.39 55.32
CA HIS A 298 -170.59 -22.19 54.95
C HIS A 298 -171.67 -21.65 55.96
N MET A 299 -172.92 -21.28 55.66
CA MET A 299 -173.86 -21.51 54.55
C MET A 299 -174.71 -20.23 54.26
N ASP A 300 -175.05 -19.98 52.98
CA ASP A 300 -176.40 -19.95 52.34
C ASP A 300 -177.70 -19.62 53.13
N ALA A 301 -178.81 -19.09 52.56
CA ALA A 301 -179.13 -18.41 51.28
C ALA A 301 -180.64 -17.97 51.21
N PHE A 302 -181.09 -17.48 50.02
CA PHE A 302 -182.44 -17.64 49.39
C PHE A 302 -183.51 -16.48 49.35
N PRO A 303 -184.48 -16.44 48.35
CA PRO A 303 -184.63 -15.27 47.43
C PRO A 303 -186.09 -14.91 46.89
N MET A 304 -186.13 -14.17 45.75
CA MET A 304 -187.17 -14.03 44.67
C MET A 304 -188.40 -13.12 44.95
N ASP A 305 -188.76 -12.06 44.21
CA ASP A 305 -188.75 -11.64 42.77
C ASP A 305 -190.12 -11.79 42.03
N ASP A 306 -190.33 -10.83 41.11
CA ASP A 306 -191.40 -10.38 40.18
C ASP A 306 -192.74 -11.12 39.87
N GLY A 307 -193.76 -10.37 39.35
CA GLY A 307 -194.90 -10.96 38.62
C GLY A 307 -196.20 -10.15 38.28
N ILE A 308 -196.32 -9.68 37.01
CA ILE A 308 -197.56 -9.58 36.16
C ILE A 308 -198.40 -8.25 36.13
N GLN A 309 -199.12 -8.06 35.00
CA GLN A 309 -199.69 -6.85 34.33
C GLN A 309 -201.19 -6.57 34.69
N LEU A 310 -201.69 -5.33 34.88
CA LEU A 310 -202.04 -4.18 33.99
C LEU A 310 -203.45 -4.21 33.32
N GLU A 311 -204.43 -3.44 33.82
CA GLU A 311 -205.45 -2.76 32.96
C GLU A 311 -206.20 -1.55 33.62
N ARG A 312 -206.81 -0.73 32.74
CA ARG A 312 -207.86 0.33 32.84
C ARG A 312 -208.46 0.82 34.20
N ARG A 313 -208.67 2.16 34.28
CA ARG A 313 -209.67 2.94 35.10
C ARG A 313 -209.44 2.96 36.64
N LYS A 314 -209.78 4.02 37.42
CA LYS A 314 -210.15 5.44 37.17
C LYS A 314 -209.98 6.28 38.48
N GLU A 315 -209.82 7.60 38.34
CA GLU A 315 -210.46 8.74 39.08
C GLU A 315 -211.26 8.49 40.39
N LEU A 316 -211.35 9.38 41.40
CA LEU A 316 -210.74 10.71 41.66
C LEU A 316 -210.91 11.14 43.16
N GLN A 317 -210.75 12.43 43.46
CA GLN A 317 -210.97 13.08 44.77
C GLN A 317 -212.45 13.21 45.19
N LYS A 318 -212.65 13.44 46.50
CA LYS A 318 -213.70 14.26 47.15
C LYS A 318 -215.16 13.77 47.22
N GLU A 319 -215.87 14.37 48.19
CA GLU A 319 -217.27 14.13 48.53
C GLU A 319 -218.25 14.70 47.50
N VAL A 320 -219.46 14.12 47.41
CA VAL A 320 -220.73 14.70 47.90
C VAL A 320 -221.89 13.73 47.58
N GLU A 321 -223.01 13.87 48.29
CA GLU A 321 -224.27 13.12 48.17
C GLU A 321 -224.98 13.37 46.79
N MET A 322 -226.12 12.80 46.39
CA MET A 322 -227.24 12.20 47.13
C MET A 322 -228.18 11.42 46.18
N ILE A 323 -228.86 10.36 46.66
CA ILE A 323 -230.35 10.09 46.56
C ILE A 323 -230.72 8.57 46.57
N LYS A 324 -231.31 8.17 47.72
CA LYS A 324 -232.44 7.22 47.96
C LYS A 324 -232.44 5.80 47.33
N GLN A 325 -232.37 4.79 48.20
CA GLN A 325 -233.50 3.96 48.69
C GLN A 325 -232.95 2.96 49.75
N ASN A 326 -233.56 2.64 50.90
CA ASN A 326 -234.90 2.86 51.48
C ASN A 326 -234.78 3.51 52.90
N LEU A 327 -235.76 4.23 53.47
CA LEU A 327 -236.98 3.76 54.18
C LEU A 327 -236.67 2.65 55.21
N ALA A 328 -236.84 2.79 56.53
CA ALA A 328 -237.19 3.91 57.44
C ALA A 328 -236.42 3.69 58.78
N GLN A 329 -236.57 4.37 59.94
CA GLN A 329 -237.55 5.24 60.64
C GLN A 329 -236.76 6.28 61.49
N GLN A 330 -237.28 7.30 62.20
CA GLN A 330 -238.62 7.85 62.51
C GLN A 330 -238.48 9.40 62.68
N GLN A 331 -239.52 10.24 62.55
CA GLN A 331 -240.36 10.87 63.61
C GLN A 331 -239.62 11.44 64.85
N SER A 332 -239.92 12.66 65.34
CA SER A 332 -240.95 13.66 64.93
C SER A 332 -240.86 15.00 65.70
N LEU A 333 -241.43 16.09 65.12
CA LEU A 333 -242.03 17.28 65.80
C LEU A 333 -241.06 18.21 66.61
N THR A 334 -241.25 19.53 66.74
CA THR A 334 -241.93 20.59 65.94
C THR A 334 -241.26 21.96 66.26
N GLU A 335 -241.66 23.01 65.54
CA GLU A 335 -241.61 24.44 65.92
C GLU A 335 -240.20 25.10 66.12
N VAL A 336 -239.69 25.97 65.23
CA VAL A 336 -240.23 27.14 64.48
C VAL A 336 -240.46 28.36 65.38
N GLU A 337 -239.84 29.55 65.20
CA GLU A 337 -238.66 29.92 64.38
C GLU A 337 -237.99 31.24 64.84
N ALA A 338 -238.52 31.91 65.87
CA ALA A 338 -238.37 33.37 66.03
C ALA A 338 -237.03 33.88 66.62
N CYS A 339 -236.18 33.03 67.19
CA CYS A 339 -235.05 33.48 68.02
C CYS A 339 -233.68 33.45 67.34
N MET A 340 -233.49 32.65 66.27
CA MET A 340 -232.15 32.42 65.70
C MET A 340 -231.64 33.50 64.74
N VAL A 341 -232.53 34.36 64.21
CA VAL A 341 -232.17 35.30 63.12
C VAL A 341 -231.19 36.40 63.57
N GLU A 342 -231.26 36.83 64.83
CA GLU A 342 -230.40 37.93 65.33
C GLU A 342 -228.95 37.51 65.61
N GLN A 343 -228.66 36.22 65.80
CA GLN A 343 -227.28 35.76 66.08
C GLN A 343 -226.42 35.63 64.82
N CYS A 344 -226.97 35.12 63.71
CA CYS A 344 -226.18 34.83 62.51
C CYS A 344 -225.56 36.08 61.84
N ILE A 345 -226.18 37.26 62.00
CA ILE A 345 -225.69 38.52 61.40
C ILE A 345 -224.39 39.00 62.06
N ALA A 346 -224.13 38.63 63.33
CA ALA A 346 -222.94 39.06 64.06
C ALA A 346 -221.68 38.27 63.69
N GLU A 347 -221.80 37.02 63.24
CA GLU A 347 -220.66 36.15 62.94
C GLU A 347 -220.04 36.44 61.56
N GLU A 348 -220.87 36.78 60.56
CA GLU A 348 -220.42 37.01 59.18
C GLU A 348 -219.45 38.22 59.05
N HIS A 349 -219.67 39.28 59.83
CA HIS A 349 -218.80 40.46 59.81
C HIS A 349 -217.38 40.16 60.34
N ASN A 350 -217.23 39.28 61.33
CA ASN A 350 -215.91 38.96 61.91
C ASN A 350 -215.03 38.19 60.91
N LEU A 351 -215.62 37.23 60.19
CA LEU A 351 -214.92 36.42 59.17
C LEU A 351 -214.37 37.26 58.01
N ALA A 352 -215.02 38.38 57.68
CA ALA A 352 -214.59 39.27 56.60
C ALA A 352 -213.28 40.02 56.91
N GLU A 353 -212.99 40.34 58.18
CA GLU A 353 -211.74 41.02 58.55
C GLU A 353 -210.53 40.08 58.54
N GLU A 354 -210.70 38.84 58.98
CA GLU A 354 -209.63 37.84 59.01
C GLU A 354 -209.14 37.50 57.59
N LEU A 355 -210.08 37.37 56.65
CA LEU A 355 -209.79 37.08 55.24
C LEU A 355 -208.92 38.16 54.57
N ASN A 356 -209.03 39.42 55.00
CA ASN A 356 -208.17 40.50 54.50
C ASN A 356 -206.77 40.48 55.13
N ARG A 357 -206.62 40.15 56.42
CA ARG A 357 -205.30 40.04 57.09
C ARG A 357 -204.42 38.97 56.41
N TYR A 358 -204.98 37.79 56.13
CA TYR A 358 -204.24 36.73 55.45
C TYR A 358 -203.77 37.09 54.02
N ARG A 359 -204.49 37.99 53.32
CA ARG A 359 -204.06 38.46 51.99
C ARG A 359 -202.80 39.32 52.06
N GLU A 360 -202.64 40.13 53.10
CA GLU A 360 -201.44 40.95 53.29
C GLU A 360 -200.22 40.10 53.64
N GLU A 361 -200.37 39.08 54.50
CA GLU A 361 -199.29 38.14 54.83
C GLU A 361 -198.77 37.39 53.59
N VAL A 362 -199.66 36.90 52.71
CA VAL A 362 -199.27 36.22 51.45
C VAL A 362 -198.44 37.13 50.54
N ILE A 363 -198.76 38.43 50.46
CA ILE A 363 -197.99 39.40 49.66
C ILE A 363 -196.61 39.64 50.28
N GLN A 364 -196.52 39.75 51.62
CA GLN A 364 -195.25 39.91 52.32
C GLN A 364 -194.34 38.69 52.17
N LEU A 365 -194.87 37.48 52.38
CA LEU A 365 -194.16 36.22 52.21
C LEU A 365 -193.63 36.04 50.77
N THR A 366 -194.44 36.39 49.78
CA THR A 366 -194.06 36.31 48.35
C THR A 366 -192.85 37.21 48.04
N ARG A 367 -192.80 38.44 48.56
CA ARG A 367 -191.62 39.33 48.46
C ARG A 367 -190.39 38.74 49.14
N LEU A 368 -190.57 38.13 50.32
CA LEU A 368 -189.48 37.53 51.08
C LEU A 368 -188.86 36.33 50.35
N VAL A 369 -189.70 35.49 49.71
CA VAL A 369 -189.25 34.39 48.83
C VAL A 369 -188.43 34.91 47.65
N GLN A 370 -188.86 35.99 46.98
CA GLN A 370 -188.12 36.58 45.86
C GLN A 370 -186.73 37.06 46.30
N ILE A 371 -186.63 37.83 47.38
CA ILE A 371 -185.35 38.33 47.91
C ILE A 371 -184.40 37.17 48.25
N LYS A 372 -184.91 36.07 48.81
CA LYS A 372 -184.11 34.86 49.10
C LYS A 372 -183.79 33.99 47.87
N ALA A 373 -184.49 34.16 46.75
CA ALA A 373 -184.05 33.63 45.46
C ALA A 373 -182.88 34.46 44.91
N ASP A 374 -183.00 35.78 44.92
CA ASP A 374 -181.99 36.70 44.37
C ASP A 374 -180.66 36.65 45.16
N GLU A 375 -180.71 36.61 46.51
CA GLU A 375 -179.54 36.38 47.37
C GLU A 375 -178.81 35.07 47.05
N ARG A 376 -179.57 33.99 46.81
CA ARG A 376 -179.06 32.65 46.50
C ARG A 376 -178.40 32.61 45.13
N GLU A 377 -179.01 33.23 44.13
CA GLU A 377 -178.43 33.31 42.78
C GLU A 377 -177.18 34.19 42.76
N GLN A 378 -177.17 35.31 43.50
CA GLN A 378 -175.98 36.15 43.64
C GLN A 378 -174.83 35.42 44.35
N LYS A 379 -175.09 34.73 45.47
CA LYS A 379 -174.07 33.91 46.14
C LYS A 379 -173.55 32.77 45.27
N SER A 380 -174.40 32.16 44.44
CA SER A 380 -173.98 31.17 43.43
C SER A 380 -173.04 31.79 42.39
N ARG A 381 -173.41 32.95 41.81
CA ARG A 381 -172.55 33.70 40.88
C ARG A 381 -171.18 34.03 41.49
N ASP A 382 -171.15 34.48 42.74
CA ASP A 382 -169.90 34.88 43.40
C ASP A 382 -169.05 33.70 43.86
N PHE A 383 -169.66 32.57 44.24
CA PHE A 383 -168.96 31.29 44.45
C PHE A 383 -168.26 30.83 43.16
N VAL A 384 -168.96 30.80 42.02
CA VAL A 384 -168.39 30.39 40.73
C VAL A 384 -167.24 31.31 40.29
N LYS A 385 -167.36 32.64 40.51
CA LYS A 385 -166.25 33.58 40.28
C LYS A 385 -165.04 33.29 41.18
N ALA A 386 -165.26 32.96 42.45
CA ALA A 386 -164.19 32.62 43.39
C ALA A 386 -163.49 31.31 43.01
N GLU A 387 -164.26 30.27 42.68
CA GLU A 387 -163.74 28.98 42.20
C GLU A 387 -162.93 29.13 40.91
N GLN A 388 -163.42 29.88 39.93
CA GLN A 388 -162.67 30.18 38.70
C GLN A 388 -161.36 30.91 38.99
N ARG A 389 -161.32 31.87 39.94
CA ARG A 389 -160.08 32.53 40.36
C ARG A 389 -159.10 31.53 40.99
N VAL A 390 -159.56 30.72 41.96
CA VAL A 390 -158.74 29.70 42.62
C VAL A 390 -158.16 28.70 41.62
N ASN A 391 -158.95 28.27 40.63
CA ASN A 391 -158.48 27.33 39.61
C ASN A 391 -157.48 27.95 38.63
N ARG A 392 -157.61 29.24 38.26
CA ARG A 392 -156.58 29.98 37.51
C ARG A 392 -155.28 30.09 38.31
N THR A 393 -155.32 30.53 39.57
CA THR A 393 -154.12 30.61 40.41
C THR A 393 -153.45 29.25 40.63
N LYS A 394 -154.23 28.16 40.77
CA LYS A 394 -153.67 26.78 40.80
C LYS A 394 -152.97 26.40 39.49
N GLN A 395 -153.47 26.83 38.33
CA GLN A 395 -152.81 26.61 37.04
C GLN A 395 -151.52 27.45 36.90
N GLU A 396 -151.56 28.72 37.31
CA GLU A 396 -150.39 29.61 37.34
C GLU A 396 -149.28 29.09 38.26
N VAL A 397 -149.61 28.65 39.48
CA VAL A 397 -148.65 28.04 40.41
C VAL A 397 -148.03 26.76 39.81
N LYS A 398 -148.82 25.91 39.15
CA LYS A 398 -148.29 24.73 38.42
C LYS A 398 -147.32 25.17 37.32
N ALA A 399 -147.70 26.12 36.47
CA ALA A 399 -146.85 26.63 35.39
C ALA A 399 -145.52 27.22 35.94
N LYS A 400 -145.58 28.04 36.99
CA LYS A 400 -144.38 28.59 37.65
C LYS A 400 -143.52 27.49 38.29
N SER A 401 -144.11 26.45 38.88
CA SER A 401 -143.33 25.33 39.45
C SER A 401 -142.56 24.53 38.39
N LEU A 402 -143.13 24.36 37.19
CA LEU A 402 -142.45 23.72 36.06
C LEU A 402 -141.27 24.58 35.57
N VAL A 403 -141.47 25.90 35.44
CA VAL A 403 -140.40 26.85 35.08
C VAL A 403 -139.26 26.86 36.12
N ILE A 404 -139.59 26.81 37.42
CA ILE A 404 -138.58 26.67 38.49
C ILE A 404 -137.83 25.34 38.39
N GLN A 405 -138.52 24.24 38.08
CA GLN A 405 -137.88 22.93 37.87
C GLN A 405 -136.95 22.94 36.65
N GLU A 406 -137.33 23.61 35.56
CA GLU A 406 -136.50 23.77 34.36
C GLU A 406 -135.25 24.62 34.64
N HIS A 407 -135.40 25.76 35.32
CA HIS A 407 -134.24 26.57 35.74
C HIS A 407 -133.32 25.82 36.70
N LYS A 408 -133.87 24.98 37.61
CA LYS A 408 -133.06 24.14 38.51
C LYS A 408 -132.26 23.08 37.74
N LYS A 409 -132.84 22.45 36.71
CA LYS A 409 -132.11 21.56 35.79
C LYS A 409 -131.00 22.31 35.05
N LYS A 410 -131.30 23.45 34.44
CA LYS A 410 -130.32 24.30 33.74
C LYS A 410 -129.17 24.75 34.65
N TYR A 411 -129.46 25.09 35.92
CA TYR A 411 -128.42 25.38 36.91
C TYR A 411 -127.52 24.17 37.18
N GLN A 412 -128.09 22.98 37.40
CA GLN A 412 -127.33 21.74 37.61
C GLN A 412 -126.48 21.36 36.39
N GLU A 413 -127.00 21.53 35.17
CA GLU A 413 -126.26 21.33 33.92
C GLU A 413 -125.09 22.32 33.78
N ILE A 414 -125.29 23.60 34.09
CA ILE A 414 -124.23 24.62 34.07
C ILE A 414 -123.18 24.34 35.14
N GLN A 415 -123.58 23.94 36.35
CA GLN A 415 -122.67 23.57 37.45
C GLN A 415 -121.84 22.33 37.10
N ALA A 416 -122.44 21.31 36.48
CA ALA A 416 -121.73 20.14 35.98
C ALA A 416 -120.74 20.50 34.87
N ARG A 417 -121.12 21.36 33.91
CA ARG A 417 -120.22 21.88 32.87
C ARG A 417 -119.05 22.67 33.48
N LEU A 418 -119.30 23.51 34.47
CA LEU A 418 -118.25 24.25 35.19
C LEU A 418 -117.24 23.31 35.88
N HIS A 419 -117.72 22.24 36.52
CA HIS A 419 -116.83 21.23 37.11
C HIS A 419 -116.01 20.49 36.04
N ILE A 420 -116.62 20.15 34.90
CA ILE A 420 -115.90 19.55 33.75
C ILE A 420 -114.82 20.52 33.22
N PHE A 421 -115.13 21.80 33.05
CA PHE A 421 -114.15 22.81 32.62
C PHE A 421 -113.02 23.02 33.64
N ALA A 422 -113.31 23.00 34.94
CA ALA A 422 -112.28 23.06 35.98
C ALA A 422 -111.33 21.86 35.89
N ASN A 423 -111.87 20.64 35.76
CA ASN A 423 -111.08 19.41 35.60
C ASN A 423 -110.19 19.48 34.34
N ILE A 424 -110.75 19.94 33.21
CA ILE A 424 -110.00 20.12 31.96
C ILE A 424 -108.90 21.18 32.11
N TYR A 425 -109.17 22.29 32.81
CA TYR A 425 -108.18 23.33 33.07
C TYR A 425 -107.02 22.81 33.93
N ASP A 426 -107.28 22.05 35.00
CA ASP A 426 -106.22 21.47 35.82
C ASP A 426 -105.42 20.39 35.05
N ILE A 427 -106.05 19.61 34.16
CA ILE A 427 -105.34 18.71 33.24
C ILE A 427 -104.41 19.51 32.31
N ILE A 428 -104.91 20.56 31.67
CA ILE A 428 -104.11 21.42 30.77
C ILE A 428 -102.97 22.13 31.52
N LYS A 429 -103.22 22.58 32.76
CA LYS A 429 -102.22 23.19 33.64
C LYS A 429 -101.14 22.19 34.07
N ASN A 430 -101.51 20.95 34.36
CA ASN A 430 -100.56 19.87 34.68
C ASN A 430 -99.72 19.48 33.46
N GLU A 431 -100.32 19.33 32.28
CA GLU A 431 -99.58 19.08 31.04
C GLU A 431 -98.71 20.28 30.63
N ARG A 432 -99.15 21.53 30.84
CA ARG A 432 -98.28 22.72 30.68
C ARG A 432 -97.06 22.65 31.60
N ASN A 433 -97.25 22.38 32.88
CA ASN A 433 -96.15 22.28 33.85
C ASN A 433 -95.18 21.15 33.49
N LYS A 434 -95.70 19.99 33.08
CA LYS A 434 -94.93 18.85 32.55
C LYS A 434 -94.13 19.23 31.30
N CYS A 435 -94.72 19.95 30.34
CA CYS A 435 -94.02 20.47 29.18
C CYS A 435 -92.92 21.48 29.56
N VAL A 436 -93.16 22.40 30.51
CA VAL A 436 -92.14 23.33 31.01
C VAL A 436 -90.99 22.58 31.68
N ASN A 437 -91.27 21.59 32.52
CA ASN A 437 -90.25 20.75 33.15
C ASN A 437 -89.43 19.96 32.11
N LEU A 438 -90.08 19.44 31.06
CA LEU A 438 -89.41 18.75 29.95
C LEU A 438 -88.53 19.71 29.14
N ILE A 439 -88.99 20.92 28.85
CA ILE A 439 -88.20 21.98 28.17
C ILE A 439 -86.99 22.38 29.03
N GLN A 440 -87.17 22.59 30.34
CA GLN A 440 -86.07 22.89 31.24
C GLN A 440 -85.04 21.74 31.29
N THR A 441 -85.50 20.49 31.41
CA THR A 441 -84.63 19.30 31.41
C THR A 441 -83.89 19.15 30.08
N ALA A 442 -84.56 19.40 28.95
CA ALA A 442 -83.95 19.36 27.62
C ALA A 442 -82.93 20.48 27.42
N SER A 443 -83.22 21.70 27.90
CA SER A 443 -82.32 22.85 27.85
C SER A 443 -81.06 22.63 28.70
N GLN A 444 -81.21 22.07 29.90
CA GLN A 444 -80.09 21.68 30.77
C GLN A 444 -79.23 20.60 30.09
N LYS A 445 -79.83 19.51 29.61
CA LYS A 445 -79.09 18.47 28.86
C LYS A 445 -78.40 19.03 27.62
N ALA A 446 -79.02 19.97 26.91
CA ALA A 446 -78.40 20.65 25.78
C ALA A 446 -77.25 21.60 26.20
N ALA A 447 -77.20 22.09 27.44
CA ALA A 447 -76.05 22.79 27.99
C ALA A 447 -74.92 21.82 28.36
N GLU A 448 -75.22 20.78 29.14
CA GLU A 448 -74.28 19.71 29.51
C GLU A 448 -73.61 19.07 28.27
N MET A 449 -74.38 18.84 27.19
CA MET A 449 -73.84 18.31 25.94
C MET A 449 -72.95 19.33 25.19
N ARG A 450 -73.24 20.63 25.25
CA ARG A 450 -72.36 21.67 24.69
C ARG A 450 -71.05 21.81 25.47
N GLU A 451 -71.08 21.62 26.78
CA GLU A 451 -69.86 21.61 27.61
C GLU A 451 -69.02 20.35 27.32
N LYS A 452 -69.65 19.18 27.18
CA LYS A 452 -68.98 17.95 26.71
C LYS A 452 -68.37 18.12 25.32
N SER A 453 -69.06 18.76 24.37
CA SER A 453 -68.49 19.08 23.05
C SER A 453 -67.21 19.92 23.18
N LYS A 454 -67.21 21.00 23.98
CA LYS A 454 -66.03 21.83 24.22
C LYS A 454 -64.86 21.07 24.87
N ILE A 455 -65.15 20.15 25.80
CA ILE A 455 -64.12 19.30 26.41
C ILE A 455 -63.49 18.38 25.35
N LEU A 456 -64.30 17.78 24.49
CA LEU A 456 -63.83 16.94 23.39
C LEU A 456 -63.08 17.73 22.31
N GLU A 457 -63.50 18.98 22.00
CA GLU A 457 -62.78 19.90 21.12
C GLU A 457 -61.38 20.20 21.66
N ASN A 458 -61.27 20.58 22.94
CA ASN A 458 -59.98 20.79 23.62
C ASN A 458 -59.11 19.52 23.63
N GLU A 459 -59.71 18.35 23.88
CA GLU A 459 -58.98 17.08 23.90
C GLU A 459 -58.49 16.68 22.49
N ILE A 460 -59.26 16.96 21.44
CA ILE A 460 -58.82 16.83 20.04
C ILE A 460 -57.63 17.77 19.77
N GLU A 461 -57.66 19.04 20.19
CA GLU A 461 -56.52 19.96 20.01
C GLU A 461 -55.25 19.49 20.75
N ILE A 462 -55.40 18.98 21.97
CA ILE A 462 -54.30 18.39 22.76
C ILE A 462 -53.73 17.16 22.04
N LEU A 463 -54.60 16.26 21.55
CA LEU A 463 -54.19 15.05 20.82
C LEU A 463 -53.53 15.39 19.48
N MET A 464 -54.04 16.37 18.73
CA MET A 464 -53.42 16.88 17.49
C MET A 464 -52.05 17.49 17.77
N THR A 465 -51.90 18.28 18.83
CA THR A 465 -50.62 18.87 19.25
C THR A 465 -49.62 17.79 19.68
N ALA A 466 -50.07 16.76 20.40
CA ALA A 466 -49.26 15.61 20.77
C ALA A 466 -48.86 14.75 19.56
N ALA A 467 -49.76 14.57 18.59
CA ALA A 467 -49.49 13.87 17.33
C ALA A 467 -48.46 14.63 16.49
N PHE A 468 -48.60 15.95 16.30
CA PHE A 468 -47.63 16.77 15.58
C PHE A 468 -46.25 16.77 16.26
N LYS A 469 -46.20 16.79 17.59
CA LYS A 469 -44.95 16.62 18.36
C LYS A 469 -44.31 15.24 18.11
N LYS A 470 -45.10 14.16 18.04
CA LYS A 470 -44.62 12.81 17.69
C LYS A 470 -44.14 12.75 16.24
N GLU A 471 -44.85 13.32 15.29
CA GLU A 471 -44.47 13.36 13.87
C GLU A 471 -43.14 14.09 13.68
N ARG A 472 -42.95 15.25 14.31
CA ARG A 472 -41.68 16.00 14.27
C ARG A 472 -40.51 15.22 14.89
N LEU A 473 -40.75 14.43 15.94
CA LEU A 473 -39.74 13.54 16.52
C LEU A 473 -39.44 12.35 15.60
N LEU A 474 -40.46 11.76 14.97
CA LEU A 474 -40.32 10.69 13.98
C LEU A 474 -39.54 11.16 12.75
N GLN A 475 -39.84 12.34 12.22
CA GLN A 475 -39.09 12.97 11.12
C GLN A 475 -37.63 13.20 11.50
N LYS A 476 -37.35 13.72 12.71
CA LYS A 476 -35.98 13.88 13.22
C LYS A 476 -35.25 12.54 13.38
N SER A 477 -35.98 11.47 13.72
CA SER A 477 -35.44 10.11 13.78
C SER A 477 -35.14 9.53 12.38
N LYS A 478 -36.08 9.67 11.43
CA LYS A 478 -35.90 9.28 10.01
C LYS A 478 -34.68 9.97 9.40
N MET A 479 -34.51 11.28 9.59
CA MET A 479 -33.35 12.02 9.09
C MET A 479 -32.03 11.57 9.75
N LYS A 480 -32.02 11.28 11.06
CA LYS A 480 -30.86 10.68 11.73
C LYS A 480 -30.50 9.32 11.12
N HIS A 481 -31.50 8.44 10.92
CA HIS A 481 -31.27 7.11 10.36
C HIS A 481 -30.76 7.18 8.93
N LEU A 482 -31.28 8.07 8.09
CA LEU A 482 -30.79 8.29 6.72
C LEU A 482 -29.32 8.73 6.73
N ASN A 483 -28.94 9.67 7.59
CA ASN A 483 -27.55 10.11 7.74
C ASN A 483 -26.64 8.99 8.30
N SER A 484 -27.13 8.17 9.23
CA SER A 484 -26.40 6.99 9.71
C SER A 484 -26.27 5.90 8.65
N GLN A 485 -27.14 5.86 7.64
CA GLN A 485 -27.02 4.97 6.49
C GLN A 485 -26.00 5.49 5.48
N THR A 486 -26.06 6.77 5.07
CA THR A 486 -25.08 7.35 4.14
C THR A 486 -23.65 7.29 4.70
N VAL A 487 -23.46 7.57 6.00
CA VAL A 487 -22.16 7.40 6.67
C VAL A 487 -21.71 5.93 6.68
N ARG A 488 -22.60 4.98 6.97
CA ARG A 488 -22.28 3.54 6.95
C ARG A 488 -21.86 3.07 5.56
N ASP A 489 -22.56 3.51 4.52
CA ASP A 489 -22.31 3.07 3.15
C ASP A 489 -21.09 3.78 2.53
N SER A 490 -20.74 4.99 3.00
CA SER A 490 -19.41 5.60 2.76
C SER A 490 -18.30 4.76 3.41
N ILE A 491 -18.41 4.45 4.71
CA ILE A 491 -17.41 3.64 5.43
C ILE A 491 -17.23 2.27 4.78
N ARG A 492 -18.31 1.64 4.29
CA ARG A 492 -18.24 0.39 3.50
C ARG A 492 -17.45 0.56 2.21
N ASN A 493 -17.70 1.62 1.44
CA ASN A 493 -16.97 1.93 0.22
C ASN A 493 -15.47 2.15 0.52
N ASP A 494 -15.15 2.86 1.59
CA ASP A 494 -13.76 3.10 2.00
C ASP A 494 -13.07 1.81 2.52
N ILE A 495 -13.80 0.93 3.21
CA ILE A 495 -13.33 -0.43 3.56
C ILE A 495 -13.06 -1.27 2.29
N SER A 496 -13.93 -1.21 1.27
CA SER A 496 -13.71 -1.91 0.00
C SER A 496 -12.42 -1.42 -0.68
N LYS A 497 -12.23 -0.11 -0.86
CA LYS A 497 -10.99 0.46 -1.44
C LYS A 497 -9.73 0.00 -0.68
N VAL A 498 -9.78 -0.01 0.64
CA VAL A 498 -8.67 -0.50 1.48
C VAL A 498 -8.46 -2.00 1.28
N SER A 499 -9.53 -2.80 1.17
CA SER A 499 -9.41 -4.23 0.85
C SER A 499 -8.79 -4.47 -0.52
N ASP A 500 -9.18 -3.70 -1.54
CA ASP A 500 -8.66 -3.84 -2.91
C ASP A 500 -7.17 -3.50 -2.98
N THR A 501 -6.75 -2.40 -2.34
CA THR A 501 -5.32 -2.06 -2.22
C THR A 501 -4.53 -3.09 -1.39
N LEU A 502 -5.15 -3.72 -0.40
CA LEU A 502 -4.52 -4.83 0.34
C LEU A 502 -4.38 -6.11 -0.49
N TYR A 503 -5.29 -6.38 -1.43
CA TYR A 503 -5.12 -7.46 -2.42
C TYR A 503 -3.98 -7.13 -3.39
N GLU A 504 -3.93 -5.93 -3.98
CA GLU A 504 -2.79 -5.54 -4.82
C GLU A 504 -1.44 -5.69 -4.10
N MET A 505 -1.35 -5.24 -2.85
CA MET A 505 -0.12 -5.31 -2.04
C MET A 505 0.18 -6.72 -1.50
N ARG A 506 -0.76 -7.66 -1.64
CA ARG A 506 -0.54 -9.10 -1.44
C ARG A 506 0.00 -9.73 -2.71
N ASP A 507 -0.57 -9.42 -3.87
CA ASP A 507 -0.19 -10.02 -5.14
C ASP A 507 1.22 -9.57 -5.57
N LYS A 508 1.52 -8.26 -5.45
CA LYS A 508 2.87 -7.69 -5.61
C LYS A 508 3.91 -8.35 -4.69
N ARG A 509 3.50 -8.81 -3.49
CA ARG A 509 4.37 -9.50 -2.52
C ARG A 509 4.62 -10.95 -2.91
N GLU A 510 3.61 -11.66 -3.40
CA GLU A 510 3.75 -13.04 -3.84
C GLU A 510 4.53 -13.11 -5.18
N GLU A 511 4.38 -12.12 -6.05
CA GLU A 511 5.23 -11.90 -7.22
C GLU A 511 6.70 -11.67 -6.81
N GLN A 512 6.98 -10.71 -5.91
CA GLN A 512 8.34 -10.49 -5.36
C GLN A 512 8.94 -11.75 -4.74
N LYS A 513 8.14 -12.53 -4.00
CA LYS A 513 8.53 -13.82 -3.42
C LYS A 513 8.85 -14.88 -4.50
N MET A 514 8.12 -14.89 -5.61
CA MET A 514 8.44 -15.71 -6.78
C MET A 514 9.78 -15.28 -7.43
N HIS A 515 10.03 -13.97 -7.53
CA HIS A 515 11.33 -13.45 -8.00
C HIS A 515 12.48 -13.84 -7.07
N ILE A 516 12.31 -13.72 -5.75
CA ILE A 516 13.30 -14.18 -4.75
C ILE A 516 13.58 -15.68 -4.92
N GLY A 517 12.55 -16.53 -5.14
CA GLY A 517 12.73 -17.95 -5.43
C GLY A 517 13.54 -18.23 -6.72
N LYS A 518 13.26 -17.48 -7.80
CA LYS A 518 14.03 -17.55 -9.06
C LYS A 518 15.49 -17.13 -8.86
N PHE A 519 15.74 -16.01 -8.17
CA PHE A 519 17.10 -15.53 -7.88
C PHE A 519 17.86 -16.48 -6.95
N SER A 520 17.23 -17.02 -5.90
CA SER A 520 17.86 -18.01 -5.02
C SER A 520 18.28 -19.26 -5.80
N THR A 521 17.44 -19.73 -6.74
CA THR A 521 17.76 -20.87 -7.61
C THR A 521 18.95 -20.55 -8.53
N MET A 522 19.00 -19.35 -9.10
CA MET A 522 20.11 -18.89 -9.94
C MET A 522 21.42 -18.74 -9.14
N ILE A 523 21.35 -18.27 -7.89
CA ILE A 523 22.50 -18.18 -6.97
C ILE A 523 23.04 -19.58 -6.68
N SER A 524 22.20 -20.53 -6.27
CA SER A 524 22.68 -21.90 -6.00
C SER A 524 23.28 -22.58 -7.23
N GLN A 525 22.76 -22.34 -8.44
CA GLN A 525 23.39 -22.82 -9.68
C GLN A 525 24.74 -22.13 -9.98
N ALA A 526 24.93 -20.87 -9.59
CA ALA A 526 26.21 -20.16 -9.73
C ALA A 526 27.23 -20.64 -8.68
N GLU A 527 26.79 -20.88 -7.45
CA GLU A 527 27.58 -21.47 -6.37
C GLU A 527 28.06 -22.88 -6.72
N GLU A 528 27.16 -23.73 -7.26
CA GLU A 528 27.53 -25.08 -7.72
C GLU A 528 28.59 -25.02 -8.82
N LYS A 529 28.41 -24.17 -9.84
CA LYS A 529 29.41 -23.94 -10.90
C LYS A 529 30.74 -23.42 -10.35
N MET A 530 30.72 -22.54 -9.35
CA MET A 530 31.94 -22.08 -8.68
C MET A 530 32.65 -23.22 -7.93
N VAL A 531 31.91 -24.11 -7.26
CA VAL A 531 32.49 -25.29 -6.59
C VAL A 531 33.08 -26.27 -7.60
N GLN A 532 32.37 -26.55 -8.69
CA GLN A 532 32.88 -27.37 -9.80
C GLN A 532 34.17 -26.77 -10.39
N LEU A 533 34.20 -25.46 -10.66
CA LEU A 533 35.38 -24.77 -11.20
C LEU A 533 36.57 -24.80 -10.22
N ARG A 534 36.33 -24.61 -8.91
CA ARG A 534 37.38 -24.74 -7.88
C ARG A 534 37.98 -26.15 -7.88
N LYS A 535 37.16 -27.20 -7.95
CA LYS A 535 37.62 -28.59 -8.00
C LYS A 535 38.42 -28.89 -9.28
N MET A 536 38.03 -28.33 -10.42
CA MET A 536 38.81 -28.42 -11.66
C MET A 536 40.17 -27.72 -11.53
N TYR A 537 40.21 -26.52 -10.94
CA TYR A 537 41.46 -25.78 -10.70
C TYR A 537 42.38 -26.51 -9.72
N GLU A 538 41.85 -27.04 -8.62
CA GLU A 538 42.57 -27.86 -7.65
C GLU A 538 43.17 -29.11 -8.30
N THR A 539 42.40 -29.81 -9.14
CA THR A 539 42.89 -30.96 -9.92
C THR A 539 44.01 -30.55 -10.90
N ALA A 540 43.89 -29.39 -11.56
CA ALA A 540 44.91 -28.89 -12.47
C ALA A 540 46.20 -28.47 -11.74
N VAL A 541 46.09 -27.88 -10.55
CA VAL A 541 47.24 -27.57 -9.68
C VAL A 541 47.91 -28.85 -9.18
N GLN A 542 47.13 -29.87 -8.79
CA GLN A 542 47.70 -31.17 -8.40
C GLN A 542 48.46 -31.81 -9.56
N ASN A 543 47.83 -31.96 -10.73
CA ASN A 543 48.49 -32.50 -11.94
C ASN A 543 49.79 -31.74 -12.30
N ARG A 544 49.81 -30.41 -12.12
CA ARG A 544 51.01 -29.58 -12.32
C ARG A 544 52.08 -29.88 -11.28
N ASN A 545 51.71 -30.04 -10.01
CA ASN A 545 52.63 -30.35 -8.93
C ASN A 545 53.23 -31.76 -9.11
N ASP A 546 52.39 -32.76 -9.40
CA ASP A 546 52.81 -34.14 -9.68
C ASP A 546 53.78 -34.19 -10.87
N ARG A 547 53.51 -33.41 -11.92
CA ARG A 547 54.41 -33.28 -13.07
C ARG A 547 55.70 -32.53 -12.75
N GLY A 548 55.68 -31.61 -11.78
CA GLY A 548 56.87 -30.97 -11.23
C GLY A 548 57.75 -31.95 -10.45
N VAL A 549 57.15 -32.80 -9.62
CA VAL A 549 57.87 -33.88 -8.92
C VAL A 549 58.51 -34.84 -9.93
N GLN A 550 57.76 -35.30 -10.94
CA GLN A 550 58.30 -36.15 -12.03
C GLN A 550 59.42 -35.50 -12.86
N LEU A 551 59.54 -34.17 -12.83
CA LEU A 551 60.63 -33.47 -13.50
C LEU A 551 61.86 -33.43 -12.60
N ILE A 552 61.70 -33.12 -11.31
CA ILE A 552 62.76 -33.15 -10.30
C ILE A 552 63.35 -34.56 -10.18
N GLU A 553 62.51 -35.59 -10.08
CA GLU A 553 62.94 -37.01 -10.09
C GLU A 553 63.82 -37.34 -11.31
N ARG A 554 63.52 -36.76 -12.49
CA ARG A 554 64.33 -36.95 -13.70
C ARG A 554 65.58 -36.10 -13.75
N GLU A 555 65.57 -34.90 -13.18
CA GLU A 555 66.78 -34.09 -13.03
C GLU A 555 67.74 -34.76 -12.02
N GLU A 556 67.22 -35.41 -10.98
CA GLU A 556 67.99 -36.26 -10.07
C GLU A 556 68.53 -37.53 -10.77
N GLU A 557 67.71 -38.25 -11.56
CA GLU A 557 68.18 -39.37 -12.41
C GLU A 557 69.34 -38.92 -13.31
N VAL A 558 69.20 -37.77 -13.99
CA VAL A 558 70.22 -37.22 -14.89
C VAL A 558 71.49 -36.82 -14.14
N CYS A 559 71.39 -36.19 -12.96
CA CYS A 559 72.54 -35.91 -12.10
C CYS A 559 73.28 -37.20 -11.70
N ILE A 560 72.53 -38.24 -11.33
CA ILE A 560 73.09 -39.56 -10.98
C ILE A 560 73.76 -40.21 -12.19
N PHE A 561 73.25 -40.01 -13.42
CA PHE A 561 73.90 -40.50 -14.63
C PHE A 561 75.18 -39.72 -14.95
N PHE A 562 75.20 -38.39 -14.83
CA PHE A 562 76.43 -37.60 -15.01
C PHE A 562 77.52 -38.03 -14.02
N GLU A 563 77.19 -38.22 -12.75
CA GLU A 563 78.19 -38.64 -11.76
C GLU A 563 78.70 -40.07 -12.02
N LYS A 564 77.83 -40.99 -12.48
CA LYS A 564 78.27 -42.31 -12.96
C LYS A 564 79.20 -42.23 -14.17
N VAL A 565 78.96 -41.31 -15.10
CA VAL A 565 79.86 -41.07 -16.25
C VAL A 565 81.20 -40.50 -15.77
N ASN A 566 81.21 -39.51 -14.88
CA ASN A 566 82.44 -38.97 -14.29
C ASN A 566 83.29 -40.05 -13.59
N ILE A 567 82.65 -40.95 -12.84
CA ILE A 567 83.30 -42.09 -12.16
C ILE A 567 83.81 -43.11 -13.19
N GLN A 568 83.10 -43.34 -14.30
CA GLN A 568 83.55 -44.22 -15.37
C GLN A 568 84.71 -43.61 -16.17
N ASP A 569 84.67 -42.32 -16.51
CA ASP A 569 85.72 -41.63 -17.24
C ASP A 569 87.02 -41.55 -16.42
N THR A 570 86.93 -41.29 -15.11
CA THR A 570 88.11 -41.33 -14.23
C THR A 570 88.67 -42.74 -14.06
N LEU A 571 87.81 -43.76 -13.99
CA LEU A 571 88.25 -45.17 -13.99
C LEU A 571 88.90 -45.59 -15.32
N ILE A 572 88.37 -45.11 -16.46
CA ILE A 572 88.95 -45.33 -17.79
C ILE A 572 90.30 -44.60 -17.92
N GLN A 573 90.43 -43.38 -17.40
CA GLN A 573 91.70 -42.65 -17.36
C GLN A 573 92.76 -43.40 -16.54
N ASN A 574 92.40 -43.89 -15.35
CA ASN A 574 93.29 -44.69 -14.51
C ASN A 574 93.69 -46.00 -15.22
N GLY A 575 92.72 -46.73 -15.81
CA GLY A 575 93.01 -47.95 -16.58
C GLY A 575 93.88 -47.69 -17.81
N ASN A 576 93.73 -46.55 -18.49
CA ASN A 576 94.61 -46.15 -19.59
C ASN A 576 96.04 -45.84 -19.12
N LEU A 577 96.22 -45.27 -17.92
CA LEU A 577 97.53 -45.05 -17.32
C LEU A 577 98.21 -46.39 -16.92
N GLU A 578 97.44 -47.33 -16.35
CA GLU A 578 97.93 -48.68 -16.07
C GLU A 578 98.32 -49.43 -17.35
N VAL A 579 97.52 -49.35 -18.41
CA VAL A 579 97.85 -49.92 -19.73
C VAL A 579 99.10 -49.25 -20.32
N GLN A 580 99.24 -47.92 -20.23
CA GLN A 580 100.45 -47.23 -20.69
C GLN A 580 101.70 -47.67 -19.92
N ALA A 581 101.62 -47.85 -18.60
CA ALA A 581 102.72 -48.37 -17.79
C ALA A 581 103.11 -49.80 -18.21
N ILE A 582 102.12 -50.67 -18.46
CA ILE A 582 102.36 -52.03 -18.97
C ILE A 582 102.94 -52.00 -20.39
N GLU A 583 102.51 -51.07 -21.26
CA GLU A 583 103.13 -50.88 -22.58
C GLU A 583 104.56 -50.34 -22.51
N GLU A 584 104.92 -49.58 -21.47
CA GLU A 584 106.30 -49.14 -21.20
C GLU A 584 107.16 -50.29 -20.66
N GLU A 585 106.63 -51.11 -19.75
CA GLU A 585 107.29 -52.34 -19.28
C GLU A 585 107.50 -53.33 -20.44
N ILE A 586 106.51 -53.53 -21.32
CA ILE A 586 106.64 -54.35 -22.53
C ILE A 586 107.67 -53.76 -23.51
N ARG A 587 107.74 -52.42 -23.65
CA ARG A 587 108.79 -51.76 -24.45
C ARG A 587 110.19 -51.98 -23.86
N PHE A 588 110.33 -51.88 -22.53
CA PHE A 588 111.58 -52.13 -21.82
C PHE A 588 112.02 -53.60 -21.91
N LEU A 589 111.10 -54.55 -21.71
CA LEU A 589 111.36 -55.98 -21.88
C LEU A 589 111.75 -56.33 -23.33
N LYS A 590 111.15 -55.69 -24.34
CA LYS A 590 111.57 -55.85 -25.75
C LYS A 590 112.98 -55.31 -26.00
N LEU A 591 113.37 -54.20 -25.36
CA LEU A 591 114.74 -53.68 -25.44
C LEU A 591 115.76 -54.62 -24.76
N LEU A 592 115.40 -55.19 -23.60
CA LEU A 592 116.21 -56.21 -22.94
C LEU A 592 116.37 -57.48 -23.80
N ILE A 593 115.29 -57.97 -24.41
CA ILE A 593 115.34 -59.12 -25.34
C ILE A 593 116.26 -58.82 -26.53
N ALA A 594 116.15 -57.64 -27.14
CA ALA A 594 117.01 -57.25 -28.27
C ALA A 594 118.51 -57.13 -27.88
N GLU A 595 118.80 -56.69 -26.66
CA GLU A 595 120.16 -56.65 -26.11
C GLU A 595 120.71 -58.05 -25.81
N GLU A 596 119.90 -58.93 -25.22
CA GLU A 596 120.25 -60.34 -25.00
C GLU A 596 120.43 -61.11 -26.33
N GLU A 597 119.62 -60.83 -27.34
CA GLU A 597 119.80 -61.35 -28.70
C GLU A 597 121.11 -60.85 -29.33
N ARG A 598 121.44 -59.56 -29.16
CA ARG A 598 122.71 -58.97 -29.60
C ARG A 598 123.92 -59.63 -28.92
N GLN A 599 123.84 -59.87 -27.61
CA GLN A 599 124.89 -60.60 -26.87
C GLN A 599 124.99 -62.06 -27.30
N ASN A 600 123.87 -62.74 -27.51
CA ASN A 600 123.84 -64.10 -28.06
C ASN A 600 124.46 -64.17 -29.46
N GLU A 601 124.21 -63.19 -30.33
CA GLU A 601 124.83 -63.15 -31.66
C GLU A 601 126.34 -62.87 -31.58
N GLN A 602 126.79 -62.02 -30.64
CA GLN A 602 128.20 -61.78 -30.35
C GLN A 602 128.91 -63.06 -29.85
N ILE A 603 128.26 -63.84 -28.98
CA ILE A 603 128.74 -65.16 -28.52
C ILE A 603 128.75 -66.19 -29.67
N ARG A 604 127.73 -66.20 -30.53
CA ARG A 604 127.71 -67.05 -31.74
C ARG A 604 128.85 -66.71 -32.72
N LYS A 605 129.27 -65.44 -32.79
CA LYS A 605 130.42 -64.97 -33.61
C LYS A 605 131.79 -65.32 -33.00
N SER A 606 131.90 -65.47 -31.67
CA SER A 606 133.13 -65.93 -31.01
C SER A 606 133.25 -67.46 -30.95
N LEU A 607 132.13 -68.21 -31.02
CA LEU A 607 132.11 -69.67 -30.96
C LEU A 607 133.02 -70.40 -31.97
N PRO A 608 133.16 -69.96 -33.26
CA PRO A 608 134.09 -70.59 -34.20
C PRO A 608 135.56 -70.44 -33.78
N HIS A 609 135.94 -69.28 -33.24
CA HIS A 609 137.27 -69.03 -32.71
C HIS A 609 137.55 -69.94 -31.50
N ARG A 610 136.56 -70.13 -30.61
CA ARG A 610 136.66 -71.08 -29.50
C ARG A 610 136.85 -72.52 -29.98
N ARG A 611 136.11 -72.94 -31.02
CA ARG A 611 136.23 -74.29 -31.61
C ARG A 611 137.56 -74.53 -32.34
N ALA A 612 138.10 -73.50 -33.00
CA ALA A 612 139.43 -73.57 -33.59
C ALA A 612 140.49 -73.76 -32.49
N LEU A 613 140.44 -72.92 -31.45
CA LEU A 613 141.32 -73.06 -30.28
C LEU A 613 141.18 -74.42 -29.58
N GLU A 614 139.98 -75.00 -29.47
CA GLU A 614 139.79 -76.36 -28.94
C GLU A 614 140.41 -77.44 -29.83
N ALA A 615 140.31 -77.32 -31.16
CA ALA A 615 140.96 -78.25 -32.09
C ALA A 615 142.48 -78.16 -32.01
N ASP A 616 143.03 -76.94 -31.96
CA ASP A 616 144.45 -76.69 -31.74
C ASP A 616 144.91 -77.25 -30.38
N LEU A 617 144.10 -77.12 -29.32
CA LEU A 617 144.37 -77.68 -28.00
C LEU A 617 144.41 -79.22 -28.04
N VAL A 618 143.51 -79.88 -28.77
CA VAL A 618 143.55 -81.35 -28.95
C VAL A 618 144.81 -81.79 -29.71
N VAL A 619 145.19 -81.07 -30.77
CA VAL A 619 146.44 -81.34 -31.51
C VAL A 619 147.67 -81.14 -30.60
N LEU A 620 147.72 -80.02 -29.87
CA LEU A 620 148.76 -79.72 -28.88
C LEU A 620 148.77 -80.74 -27.74
N GLN A 621 147.63 -81.32 -27.34
CA GLN A 621 147.55 -82.29 -26.26
C GLN A 621 147.98 -83.70 -26.70
N ILE A 622 147.80 -84.06 -27.99
CA ILE A 622 148.40 -85.26 -28.60
C ILE A 622 149.91 -85.08 -28.77
N GLN A 623 150.36 -83.92 -29.24
CA GLN A 623 151.80 -83.59 -29.26
C GLN A 623 152.39 -83.56 -27.85
N PHE A 624 151.66 -83.04 -26.86
CA PHE A 624 152.06 -83.03 -25.47
C PHE A 624 152.10 -84.44 -24.87
N SER A 625 151.21 -85.37 -25.20
CA SER A 625 151.35 -86.75 -24.72
C SER A 625 152.57 -87.45 -25.35
N GLN A 626 152.79 -87.29 -26.66
CA GLN A 626 153.99 -87.81 -27.33
C GLN A 626 155.28 -87.21 -26.76
N CYS A 627 155.28 -85.92 -26.44
CA CYS A 627 156.37 -85.28 -25.72
C CYS A 627 156.47 -85.78 -24.27
N ARG A 628 155.36 -85.94 -23.54
CA ARG A 628 155.36 -86.34 -22.13
C ARG A 628 155.88 -87.77 -21.93
N ASP A 629 155.57 -88.69 -22.83
CA ASP A 629 156.11 -90.06 -22.73
C ASP A 629 157.63 -90.05 -22.97
N ARG A 630 158.11 -89.17 -23.87
CA ARG A 630 159.53 -88.88 -24.07
C ARG A 630 160.17 -88.12 -22.91
N THR A 631 159.41 -87.26 -22.24
CA THR A 631 159.80 -86.53 -21.03
C THR A 631 159.88 -87.48 -19.84
N LEU A 632 158.99 -88.45 -19.66
CA LEU A 632 159.08 -89.50 -18.63
C LEU A 632 160.34 -90.37 -18.79
N GLU A 633 160.78 -90.58 -20.03
CA GLU A 633 162.05 -91.26 -20.36
C GLU A 633 163.31 -90.39 -20.06
N LEU A 634 163.11 -89.10 -19.77
CA LEU A 634 164.14 -88.10 -19.43
C LEU A 634 164.05 -87.60 -17.97
N GLU A 635 162.86 -87.57 -17.35
CA GLU A 635 162.63 -87.25 -15.93
C GLU A 635 163.31 -88.30 -15.04
N LYS A 636 163.30 -89.57 -15.45
CA LYS A 636 164.13 -90.63 -14.86
C LYS A 636 165.65 -90.39 -14.95
N LYS A 637 166.10 -89.33 -15.62
CA LYS A 637 167.51 -88.96 -15.82
C LYS A 637 167.85 -87.54 -15.36
N VAL A 638 166.87 -86.72 -14.95
CA VAL A 638 167.09 -85.28 -14.66
C VAL A 638 166.28 -84.81 -13.44
N ALA A 639 166.98 -84.67 -12.31
CA ALA A 639 166.76 -83.69 -11.22
C ALA A 639 165.37 -83.68 -10.53
N ASP A 640 165.19 -83.97 -9.24
CA ASP A 640 166.01 -83.65 -8.03
C ASP A 640 166.20 -82.12 -7.84
N PRO A 641 165.91 -81.52 -6.66
CA PRO A 641 165.01 -80.35 -6.66
C PRO A 641 165.59 -79.05 -6.04
N CYS A 642 164.97 -77.89 -6.38
CA CYS A 642 164.66 -76.76 -5.46
C CYS A 642 164.18 -75.46 -6.16
N LYS A 643 162.91 -75.05 -5.95
CA LYS A 643 162.39 -73.65 -5.83
C LYS A 643 160.85 -73.63 -5.60
N GLU A 644 160.28 -72.53 -5.06
CA GLU A 644 159.09 -72.60 -4.16
C GLU A 644 158.26 -71.27 -4.02
N ASN A 645 157.00 -71.34 -3.50
CA ASN A 645 156.13 -70.30 -2.80
C ASN A 645 154.90 -69.60 -3.49
N ARG A 646 153.80 -69.27 -2.73
CA ARG A 646 153.05 -67.93 -2.55
C ARG A 646 151.54 -67.92 -1.99
N MET A 647 151.04 -66.82 -1.32
CA MET A 647 149.68 -66.57 -0.61
C MET A 647 149.19 -65.03 -0.62
N ARG A 648 148.19 -64.36 0.08
CA ARG A 648 147.22 -64.47 1.27
C ARG A 648 146.01 -63.40 1.27
N LEU A 649 145.23 -63.10 2.37
CA LEU A 649 143.93 -62.29 2.49
C LEU A 649 143.70 -61.38 3.82
N LEU A 650 142.56 -60.61 3.99
CA LEU A 650 142.21 -59.56 5.07
C LEU A 650 140.67 -59.20 5.40
N GLU A 651 140.31 -58.42 6.47
CA GLU A 651 138.92 -58.10 7.09
C GLU A 651 138.68 -56.71 7.88
N GLY A 652 137.50 -56.38 8.52
CA GLY A 652 137.11 -55.05 9.22
C GLY A 652 135.88 -54.96 10.25
N LYS A 653 135.49 -53.78 10.88
CA LYS A 653 134.45 -53.58 12.02
C LYS A 653 133.69 -52.17 12.26
N ASP A 654 133.10 -51.84 13.47
CA ASP A 654 131.78 -51.12 13.79
C ASP A 654 131.63 -50.07 15.04
N PRO A 655 130.44 -49.41 15.38
CA PRO A 655 130.24 -48.13 16.21
C PRO A 655 129.44 -48.06 17.61
N SER A 656 128.75 -46.93 18.06
CA SER A 656 128.43 -46.54 19.51
C SER A 656 127.16 -45.66 19.94
N HIS A 657 127.04 -45.19 21.22
CA HIS A 657 125.83 -44.80 22.04
C HIS A 657 125.41 -43.30 22.23
N MET A 658 126.33 -42.30 22.19
CA MET A 658 126.06 -40.91 22.69
C MET A 658 124.85 -40.18 22.06
N GLU A 659 124.49 -40.54 20.83
CA GLU A 659 123.48 -39.87 19.99
C GLU A 659 122.04 -39.96 20.52
N LEU A 660 121.81 -40.79 21.55
CA LEU A 660 120.48 -41.00 22.15
C LEU A 660 120.09 -39.96 23.21
N ILE A 661 121.05 -39.33 23.89
CA ILE A 661 120.75 -38.44 25.03
C ILE A 661 120.23 -37.08 24.55
N THR A 662 120.89 -36.50 23.53
CA THR A 662 120.50 -35.22 22.89
C THR A 662 119.09 -35.22 22.32
N LYS A 663 118.47 -36.39 22.10
CA LYS A 663 117.10 -36.52 21.57
C LYS A 663 116.01 -36.46 22.65
N ALA A 664 116.36 -36.56 23.93
CA ALA A 664 115.41 -36.44 25.03
C ALA A 664 115.13 -34.97 25.39
N GLU A 665 116.18 -34.15 25.52
CA GLU A 665 116.10 -32.75 25.97
C GLU A 665 115.30 -31.86 25.00
N GLU A 666 115.31 -32.16 23.69
CA GLU A 666 114.49 -31.47 22.68
C GLU A 666 112.96 -31.63 22.90
N LEU A 667 112.52 -32.68 23.58
CA LEU A 667 111.09 -33.02 23.71
C LEU A 667 110.43 -32.38 24.94
N GLU A 668 111.17 -32.13 26.02
CA GLU A 668 110.63 -31.49 27.22
C GLU A 668 110.30 -30.01 26.99
N VAL A 669 111.13 -29.30 26.22
CA VAL A 669 110.89 -27.89 25.85
C VAL A 669 109.60 -27.73 25.04
N GLN A 670 109.33 -28.65 24.11
CA GLN A 670 108.12 -28.62 23.27
C GLN A 670 106.82 -28.87 24.04
N LEU A 671 106.89 -29.44 25.26
CA LEU A 671 105.71 -29.68 26.09
C LEU A 671 105.24 -28.39 26.79
N GLY A 672 106.16 -27.63 27.38
CA GLY A 672 105.83 -26.39 28.12
C GLY A 672 105.14 -25.34 27.24
N GLU A 673 105.59 -25.16 26.00
CA GLU A 673 104.97 -24.26 25.02
C GLU A 673 103.50 -24.60 24.71
N LYS A 674 103.04 -25.83 24.97
CA LYS A 674 101.64 -26.24 24.74
C LYS A 674 100.74 -25.98 25.94
N GLU A 675 101.28 -25.91 27.15
CA GLU A 675 100.50 -25.68 28.37
C GLU A 675 100.11 -24.20 28.52
N GLU A 676 101.03 -23.26 28.24
CA GLU A 676 100.72 -21.83 28.22
C GLU A 676 99.65 -21.47 27.17
N LEU A 677 99.77 -22.03 25.96
CA LEU A 677 98.81 -21.88 24.85
C LEU A 677 97.40 -22.43 25.13
N LEU A 678 97.25 -23.24 26.19
CA LEU A 678 95.96 -23.80 26.62
C LEU A 678 95.30 -22.87 27.64
N LEU A 679 96.06 -22.35 28.60
CA LEU A 679 95.60 -21.36 29.60
C LEU A 679 95.07 -20.06 28.96
N GLU A 680 95.71 -19.56 27.90
CA GLU A 680 95.19 -18.40 27.15
C GLU A 680 93.79 -18.66 26.55
N LYS A 681 93.55 -19.88 26.06
CA LYS A 681 92.28 -20.24 25.40
C LYS A 681 91.13 -20.43 26.38
N ASP A 682 91.39 -20.95 27.57
CA ASP A 682 90.38 -21.07 28.62
C ASP A 682 89.93 -19.68 29.13
N LEU A 683 90.86 -18.73 29.25
CA LEU A 683 90.54 -17.34 29.62
C LEU A 683 89.65 -16.65 28.55
N ILE A 684 89.96 -16.86 27.26
CA ILE A 684 89.13 -16.41 26.14
C ILE A 684 87.74 -17.08 26.18
N TYR A 685 87.69 -18.38 26.44
CA TYR A 685 86.44 -19.15 26.51
C TYR A 685 85.51 -18.65 27.63
N GLU A 686 86.03 -18.31 28.81
CA GLU A 686 85.22 -17.74 29.89
C GLU A 686 84.65 -16.35 29.51
N GLN A 687 85.47 -15.47 28.91
CA GLN A 687 84.99 -14.16 28.44
C GLN A 687 83.93 -14.28 27.34
N VAL A 688 84.14 -15.14 26.33
CA VAL A 688 83.17 -15.40 25.26
C VAL A 688 81.87 -15.97 25.83
N THR A 689 81.95 -16.89 26.79
CA THR A 689 80.78 -17.46 27.47
C THR A 689 80.01 -16.37 28.22
N ARG A 690 80.70 -15.50 28.97
CA ARG A 690 80.08 -14.41 29.75
C ARG A 690 79.42 -13.34 28.87
N LEU A 691 79.96 -13.07 27.68
CA LEU A 691 79.34 -12.22 26.66
C LEU A 691 78.13 -12.91 26.01
N SER A 692 78.25 -14.19 25.63
CA SER A 692 77.16 -14.99 25.06
C SER A 692 75.94 -15.08 25.98
N GLN A 693 76.17 -15.20 27.30
CA GLN A 693 75.10 -15.24 28.31
C GLN A 693 74.33 -13.91 28.39
N ARG A 694 75.02 -12.77 28.30
CA ARG A 694 74.42 -11.42 28.26
C ARG A 694 73.63 -11.18 26.97
N VAL A 695 74.13 -11.65 25.83
CA VAL A 695 73.43 -11.55 24.55
C VAL A 695 72.16 -12.40 24.57
N ARG A 696 72.21 -13.63 25.10
CA ARG A 696 71.03 -14.50 25.27
C ARG A 696 69.96 -13.87 26.15
N THR A 697 70.29 -13.42 27.36
CA THR A 697 69.31 -12.77 28.25
C THR A 697 68.72 -11.50 27.66
N LYS A 698 69.52 -10.68 26.96
CA LYS A 698 69.00 -9.49 26.25
C LYS A 698 68.07 -9.85 25.08
N ALA A 699 68.37 -10.91 24.34
CA ALA A 699 67.52 -11.44 23.28
C ALA A 699 66.22 -12.05 23.83
N GLU A 700 66.26 -12.72 24.98
CA GLU A 700 65.09 -13.34 25.61
C GLU A 700 64.11 -12.32 26.18
N ASN A 701 64.60 -11.25 26.81
CA ASN A 701 63.75 -10.12 27.18
C ASN A 701 63.12 -9.49 25.92
N GLY A 702 63.92 -9.27 24.87
CA GLY A 702 63.44 -8.75 23.60
C GLY A 702 62.39 -9.64 22.90
N LYS A 703 62.34 -10.96 23.16
CA LYS A 703 61.29 -11.84 22.60
C LYS A 703 59.90 -11.48 23.10
N GLN A 704 59.74 -11.04 24.35
CA GLN A 704 58.43 -10.66 24.88
C GLN A 704 57.90 -9.38 24.22
N ASP A 705 58.72 -8.34 24.15
CA ASP A 705 58.38 -7.08 23.46
C ASP A 705 58.12 -7.31 21.97
N THR A 706 58.96 -8.11 21.30
CA THR A 706 58.78 -8.44 19.87
C THR A 706 57.51 -9.26 19.63
N LEU A 707 57.12 -10.14 20.55
CA LEU A 707 55.88 -10.92 20.45
C LEU A 707 54.63 -10.07 20.76
N ALA A 708 54.73 -9.09 21.67
CA ALA A 708 53.69 -8.09 21.88
C ALA A 708 53.52 -7.19 20.63
N LEU A 709 54.63 -6.72 20.05
CA LEU A 709 54.64 -5.97 18.81
C LEU A 709 54.06 -6.79 17.64
N ALA A 710 54.44 -8.06 17.48
CA ALA A 710 53.91 -8.94 16.44
C ALA A 710 52.40 -9.19 16.60
N LYS A 711 51.88 -9.30 17.84
CA LYS A 711 50.43 -9.35 18.11
C LYS A 711 49.75 -8.05 17.69
N ASN A 712 50.28 -6.90 18.11
CA ASN A 712 49.74 -5.58 17.74
C ASN A 712 49.76 -5.36 16.21
N VAL A 713 50.83 -5.75 15.53
CA VAL A 713 50.95 -5.69 14.06
C VAL A 713 49.95 -6.63 13.39
N ASN A 714 49.76 -7.86 13.88
CA ASN A 714 48.73 -8.76 13.35
C ASN A 714 47.30 -8.24 13.58
N GLU A 715 47.02 -7.63 14.73
CA GLU A 715 45.75 -6.95 14.97
C GLU A 715 45.53 -5.77 14.03
N LEU A 716 46.54 -4.92 13.82
CA LEU A 716 46.47 -3.81 12.87
C LEU A 716 46.31 -4.33 11.44
N GLN A 717 47.02 -5.39 11.06
CA GLN A 717 46.89 -6.00 9.74
C GLN A 717 45.50 -6.63 9.54
N ASN A 718 44.89 -7.21 10.57
CA ASN A 718 43.51 -7.70 10.52
C ASN A 718 42.49 -6.56 10.44
N LYS A 719 42.68 -5.48 11.21
CA LYS A 719 41.86 -4.25 11.11
C LYS A 719 41.97 -3.63 9.71
N ILE A 720 43.16 -3.61 9.11
CA ILE A 720 43.38 -3.20 7.72
C ILE A 720 42.69 -4.15 6.74
N LYS A 721 42.85 -5.47 6.86
CA LYS A 721 42.15 -6.46 6.00
C LYS A 721 40.62 -6.30 6.09
N GLU A 722 40.07 -5.98 7.25
CA GLU A 722 38.66 -5.67 7.42
C GLU A 722 38.24 -4.35 6.75
N THR A 723 39.00 -3.26 6.93
CA THR A 723 38.67 -1.99 6.27
C THR A 723 38.86 -2.08 4.76
N THR A 724 39.85 -2.80 4.26
CA THR A 724 39.99 -3.13 2.83
C THR A 724 38.81 -3.95 2.31
N ARG A 725 38.31 -4.95 3.05
CA ARG A 725 37.08 -5.68 2.66
C ARG A 725 35.85 -4.77 2.64
N LYS A 726 35.67 -3.94 3.66
CA LYS A 726 34.56 -2.96 3.75
C LYS A 726 34.66 -1.93 2.61
N MET A 727 35.86 -1.48 2.26
CA MET A 727 36.14 -0.60 1.12
C MET A 727 35.87 -1.29 -0.21
N MET A 728 36.30 -2.55 -0.41
CA MET A 728 35.99 -3.32 -1.61
C MET A 728 34.49 -3.59 -1.76
N ALA A 729 33.76 -3.84 -0.67
CA ALA A 729 32.30 -3.93 -0.68
C ALA A 729 31.66 -2.60 -1.11
N LEU A 730 32.04 -1.48 -0.50
CA LEU A 730 31.53 -0.15 -0.88
C LEU A 730 31.88 0.24 -2.33
N VAL A 731 33.07 -0.12 -2.83
CA VAL A 731 33.46 0.07 -4.24
C VAL A 731 32.64 -0.83 -5.18
N SER A 732 32.31 -2.04 -4.75
CA SER A 732 31.45 -2.96 -5.52
C SER A 732 30.00 -2.46 -5.55
N GLU A 733 29.47 -1.97 -4.43
CA GLU A 733 28.16 -1.34 -4.32
C GLU A 733 28.09 -0.06 -5.18
N LEU A 734 29.12 0.79 -5.12
CA LEU A 734 29.22 2.00 -5.94
C LEU A 734 29.28 1.65 -7.43
N SER A 735 30.08 0.66 -7.82
CA SER A 735 30.17 0.17 -9.21
C SER A 735 28.85 -0.41 -9.70
N MET A 736 28.14 -1.18 -8.87
CA MET A 736 26.81 -1.69 -9.19
C MET A 736 25.77 -0.56 -9.32
N GLN A 737 25.83 0.48 -8.48
CA GLN A 737 24.98 1.66 -8.58
C GLN A 737 25.31 2.50 -9.82
N GLN A 738 26.59 2.66 -10.18
CA GLN A 738 27.02 3.33 -11.40
C GLN A 738 26.55 2.58 -12.65
N ALA A 739 26.71 1.25 -12.71
CA ALA A 739 26.20 0.41 -13.79
C ALA A 739 24.66 0.47 -13.89
N SER A 740 23.96 0.51 -12.75
CA SER A 740 22.50 0.68 -12.71
C SER A 740 22.07 2.05 -13.21
N ALA A 741 22.79 3.12 -12.84
CA ALA A 741 22.51 4.48 -13.31
C ALA A 741 22.80 4.63 -14.82
N MET A 742 23.90 4.07 -15.32
CA MET A 742 24.20 4.01 -16.76
C MET A 742 23.12 3.25 -17.53
N LYS A 743 22.64 2.11 -16.99
CA LYS A 743 21.54 1.34 -17.60
C LYS A 743 20.23 2.13 -17.62
N MET A 744 19.87 2.82 -16.55
CA MET A 744 18.69 3.70 -16.53
C MET A 744 18.85 4.89 -17.50
N GLN A 745 20.05 5.45 -17.62
CA GLN A 745 20.32 6.53 -18.57
C GLN A 745 20.22 6.06 -20.03
N GLN A 746 20.70 4.84 -20.33
CA GLN A 746 20.51 4.20 -21.63
C GLN A 746 19.03 3.91 -21.90
N GLU A 747 18.29 3.35 -20.93
CA GLU A 747 16.83 3.12 -21.05
C GLU A 747 16.06 4.42 -21.29
N VAL A 748 16.45 5.53 -20.65
CA VAL A 748 15.89 6.86 -20.92
C VAL A 748 16.20 7.29 -22.36
N GLN A 749 17.44 7.20 -22.82
CA GLN A 749 17.82 7.57 -24.20
C GLN A 749 17.11 6.70 -25.25
N GLU A 750 16.97 5.40 -25.01
CA GLU A 750 16.21 4.50 -25.88
C GLU A 750 14.71 4.85 -25.93
N LYS A 751 14.13 5.31 -24.81
CA LYS A 751 12.73 5.77 -24.76
C LYS A 751 12.55 7.18 -25.36
N GLU A 752 13.53 8.06 -25.23
CA GLU A 752 13.56 9.37 -25.89
C GLU A 752 13.65 9.21 -27.42
N GLN A 753 14.60 8.39 -27.91
CA GLN A 753 14.72 8.06 -29.33
C GLN A 753 13.48 7.34 -29.87
N PHE A 754 12.84 6.46 -29.07
CA PHE A 754 11.58 5.83 -29.44
C PHE A 754 10.44 6.86 -29.53
N LEU A 755 10.34 7.80 -28.59
CA LEU A 755 9.37 8.89 -28.62
C LEU A 755 9.58 9.81 -29.82
N GLU A 756 10.82 10.21 -30.10
CA GLU A 756 11.19 11.00 -31.28
C GLU A 756 10.82 10.25 -32.57
N SER A 757 11.10 8.94 -32.64
CA SER A 757 10.66 8.07 -33.75
C SER A 757 9.13 7.90 -33.84
N CYS A 758 8.40 8.09 -32.73
CA CYS A 758 6.93 8.12 -32.73
C CYS A 758 6.40 9.47 -33.22
N HIS A 759 7.01 10.58 -32.80
CA HIS A 759 6.68 11.94 -33.24
C HIS A 759 6.95 12.12 -34.74
N MET A 760 8.14 11.75 -35.22
CA MET A 760 8.49 11.82 -36.65
C MET A 760 7.53 11.01 -37.54
N ARG A 761 7.04 9.85 -37.07
CA ARG A 761 6.02 9.07 -37.80
C ARG A 761 4.64 9.74 -37.77
N LEU A 762 4.23 10.29 -36.64
CA LEU A 762 2.96 11.01 -36.51
C LEU A 762 2.94 12.29 -37.34
N GLU A 763 4.05 13.02 -37.44
CA GLU A 763 4.22 14.16 -38.37
C GLU A 763 4.15 13.73 -39.85
N GLN A 764 4.61 12.52 -40.18
CA GLN A 764 4.46 11.90 -41.50
C GLN A 764 3.05 11.31 -41.74
N GLY A 765 2.12 11.45 -40.79
CA GLY A 765 0.75 10.91 -40.88
C GLY A 765 0.65 9.39 -40.69
N LEU A 766 1.70 8.74 -40.21
CA LEU A 766 1.76 7.30 -39.92
C LEU A 766 1.45 7.02 -38.44
N PRO A 767 1.02 5.79 -38.08
CA PRO A 767 0.82 5.41 -36.69
C PRO A 767 2.11 5.56 -35.85
N PRO A 768 2.02 5.97 -34.56
CA PRO A 768 3.22 6.24 -33.74
C PRO A 768 4.14 5.03 -33.58
N SER A 769 3.58 3.82 -33.44
CA SER A 769 4.33 2.56 -33.36
C SER A 769 3.69 1.46 -34.22
N PRO A 770 4.46 0.42 -34.62
CA PRO A 770 3.93 -0.73 -35.36
C PRO A 770 2.94 -1.55 -34.54
N GLU A 771 3.03 -1.50 -33.21
CA GLU A 771 2.09 -2.16 -32.30
C GLU A 771 0.73 -1.43 -32.31
N MET A 772 0.74 -0.10 -32.27
CA MET A 772 -0.47 0.72 -32.44
C MET A 772 -1.07 0.58 -33.85
N GLU A 773 -0.24 0.44 -34.89
CA GLU A 773 -0.70 0.10 -36.24
C GLU A 773 -1.43 -1.25 -36.27
N LEU A 774 -0.88 -2.28 -35.62
CA LEU A 774 -1.51 -3.60 -35.53
C LEU A 774 -2.81 -3.57 -34.71
N GLU A 775 -2.93 -2.77 -33.66
CA GLU A 775 -4.18 -2.59 -32.92
C GLU A 775 -5.23 -1.77 -33.69
N TRP A 776 -4.80 -0.75 -34.44
CA TRP A 776 -5.66 -0.01 -35.37
C TRP A 776 -6.19 -0.94 -36.48
N LEU A 777 -5.33 -1.77 -37.08
CA LEU A 777 -5.73 -2.76 -38.09
C LEU A 777 -6.64 -3.87 -37.52
N ARG A 778 -6.57 -4.20 -36.22
CA ARG A 778 -7.56 -5.06 -35.54
C ARG A 778 -8.90 -4.34 -35.39
N THR A 779 -8.90 -3.13 -34.84
CA THR A 779 -10.15 -2.38 -34.58
C THR A 779 -10.89 -2.03 -35.86
N VAL A 780 -10.19 -1.63 -36.93
CA VAL A 780 -10.76 -1.45 -38.28
C VAL A 780 -11.37 -2.77 -38.81
N ARG A 781 -10.69 -3.90 -38.65
CA ARG A 781 -11.19 -5.22 -39.07
C ARG A 781 -12.44 -5.65 -38.31
N ASP A 782 -12.49 -5.39 -37.00
CA ASP A 782 -13.65 -5.71 -36.17
C ASP A 782 -14.81 -4.74 -36.38
N GLN A 783 -14.54 -3.49 -36.75
CA GLN A 783 -15.57 -2.55 -37.19
C GLN A 783 -16.15 -2.94 -38.56
N GLN A 784 -15.32 -3.37 -39.52
CA GLN A 784 -15.78 -3.97 -40.77
C GLN A 784 -16.60 -5.25 -40.55
N ARG A 785 -16.23 -6.07 -39.56
CA ARG A 785 -17.00 -7.26 -39.16
C ARG A 785 -18.39 -6.88 -38.65
N ARG A 786 -18.48 -5.95 -37.70
CA ARG A 786 -19.75 -5.44 -37.16
C ARG A 786 -20.63 -4.79 -38.23
N ASN A 787 -20.04 -4.07 -39.19
CA ASN A 787 -20.79 -3.50 -40.31
C ASN A 787 -21.42 -4.60 -41.17
N LYS A 788 -20.67 -5.65 -41.53
CA LYS A 788 -21.20 -6.80 -42.26
C LYS A 788 -22.27 -7.57 -41.48
N GLU A 789 -22.07 -7.79 -40.19
CA GLU A 789 -23.08 -8.40 -39.30
C GLU A 789 -24.38 -7.55 -39.24
N ASN A 790 -24.29 -6.23 -39.38
CA ASN A 790 -25.44 -5.33 -39.44
C ASN A 790 -26.09 -5.31 -40.83
N GLU A 791 -25.31 -5.34 -41.92
CA GLU A 791 -25.78 -5.47 -43.31
C GLU A 791 -26.47 -6.83 -43.56
N GLU A 792 -26.03 -7.87 -42.85
CA GLU A 792 -26.64 -9.21 -42.87
C GLU A 792 -27.93 -9.25 -42.05
N LYS A 793 -27.95 -8.66 -40.84
CA LYS A 793 -29.20 -8.46 -40.07
C LYS A 793 -30.22 -7.58 -40.79
N ALA A 794 -29.78 -6.53 -41.50
CA ALA A 794 -30.67 -5.68 -42.27
C ALA A 794 -31.38 -6.46 -43.39
N ARG A 795 -30.64 -7.29 -44.13
CA ARG A 795 -31.22 -8.20 -45.14
C ARG A 795 -32.15 -9.24 -44.53
N ILE A 796 -31.78 -9.83 -43.38
CA ILE A 796 -32.68 -10.74 -42.65
C ILE A 796 -33.99 -10.01 -42.25
N MET A 797 -33.94 -8.74 -41.84
CA MET A 797 -35.12 -7.94 -41.55
C MET A 797 -35.94 -7.55 -42.79
N GLU A 798 -35.35 -7.48 -43.99
CA GLU A 798 -36.06 -7.31 -45.26
C GLU A 798 -36.70 -8.63 -45.74
N GLU A 799 -36.01 -9.75 -45.56
CA GLU A 799 -36.53 -11.10 -45.83
C GLU A 799 -37.69 -11.45 -44.89
N ASP A 800 -37.55 -11.19 -43.58
CA ASP A 800 -38.61 -11.35 -42.58
C ASP A 800 -39.87 -10.55 -42.95
N GLN A 801 -39.74 -9.33 -43.48
CA GLN A 801 -40.86 -8.54 -43.97
C GLN A 801 -41.58 -9.17 -45.18
N GLN A 802 -40.88 -9.90 -46.06
CA GLN A 802 -41.53 -10.66 -47.15
C GLN A 802 -42.32 -11.87 -46.64
N TYR A 803 -41.96 -12.42 -45.48
CA TYR A 803 -42.66 -13.53 -44.82
C TYR A 803 -43.78 -13.08 -43.88
N GLN A 804 -44.04 -11.76 -43.78
CA GLN A 804 -45.07 -11.21 -42.90
C GLN A 804 -46.40 -10.98 -43.67
N LEU A 805 -47.42 -11.79 -43.37
CA LEU A 805 -48.75 -11.67 -43.98
C LEU A 805 -49.48 -10.40 -43.49
N ALA A 806 -50.41 -9.88 -44.30
CA ALA A 806 -51.19 -8.67 -43.99
C ALA A 806 -52.05 -8.73 -42.71
N ASN A 807 -52.19 -9.91 -42.10
CA ASN A 807 -52.82 -10.15 -40.79
C ASN A 807 -51.81 -10.27 -39.63
N GLY A 808 -50.54 -9.92 -39.85
CA GLY A 808 -49.47 -9.87 -38.84
C GLY A 808 -48.80 -11.21 -38.52
N VAL A 809 -49.17 -12.30 -39.21
CA VAL A 809 -48.62 -13.64 -38.97
C VAL A 809 -47.44 -13.92 -39.89
N TYR A 810 -46.32 -14.38 -39.31
CA TYR A 810 -45.15 -14.83 -40.07
C TYR A 810 -45.36 -16.24 -40.64
N THR A 811 -44.97 -16.44 -41.90
CA THR A 811 -45.05 -17.74 -42.60
C THR A 811 -43.69 -18.19 -43.12
N THR A 812 -43.22 -19.37 -42.70
CA THR A 812 -41.97 -19.98 -43.19
C THR A 812 -42.11 -20.71 -44.54
N SER A 813 -43.23 -20.52 -45.25
CA SER A 813 -43.46 -21.11 -46.58
C SER A 813 -43.06 -20.13 -47.69
N GLU A 814 -42.18 -20.54 -48.60
CA GLU A 814 -41.94 -19.81 -49.86
C GLU A 814 -43.27 -19.50 -50.57
N PRO A 815 -43.54 -18.25 -50.98
CA PRO A 815 -44.70 -17.95 -51.80
C PRO A 815 -44.58 -18.66 -53.15
N ARG A 816 -45.45 -19.66 -53.40
CA ARG A 816 -45.41 -20.45 -54.63
C ARG A 816 -45.67 -19.54 -55.84
N PRO A 817 -44.83 -19.52 -56.89
CA PRO A 817 -44.99 -18.66 -58.08
C PRO A 817 -46.29 -18.84 -58.88
N ASN A 818 -47.12 -19.84 -58.55
CA ASN A 818 -48.34 -20.21 -59.27
C ASN A 818 -49.63 -19.84 -58.50
N ALA A 819 -49.56 -18.93 -57.52
CA ALA A 819 -50.74 -18.39 -56.84
C ALA A 819 -51.41 -17.31 -57.72
N TYR A 820 -52.37 -17.71 -58.55
CA TYR A 820 -53.00 -16.86 -59.57
C TYR A 820 -54.07 -15.90 -59.00
N ILE A 821 -53.64 -14.92 -58.20
CA ILE A 821 -54.50 -13.82 -57.68
C ILE A 821 -53.72 -12.50 -57.82
N PRO A 822 -54.15 -11.56 -58.69
CA PRO A 822 -53.57 -10.22 -58.76
C PRO A 822 -53.74 -9.44 -57.46
N GLN A 823 -52.74 -8.64 -57.08
CA GLN A 823 -52.78 -7.77 -55.89
C GLN A 823 -53.25 -6.34 -56.22
N GLU A 824 -54.19 -6.21 -57.17
CA GLU A 824 -54.80 -4.95 -57.59
C GLU A 824 -56.26 -4.93 -57.11
N GLU A 825 -56.65 -3.93 -56.30
CA GLU A 825 -57.89 -3.97 -55.50
C GLU A 825 -59.20 -3.82 -56.30
N ASP A 826 -59.13 -3.47 -57.59
CA ASP A 826 -60.27 -3.06 -58.43
C ASP A 826 -60.77 -4.14 -59.44
N ALA A 827 -60.41 -5.42 -59.27
CA ALA A 827 -60.82 -6.50 -60.19
C ALA A 827 -61.42 -7.75 -59.51
N LEU A 828 -62.58 -8.21 -60.00
CA LEU A 828 -63.26 -9.41 -59.50
C LEU A 828 -62.46 -10.72 -59.75
N PRO A 829 -62.43 -11.66 -58.78
CA PRO A 829 -61.54 -12.81 -58.82
C PRO A 829 -62.04 -13.93 -59.76
N LEU A 830 -61.60 -13.90 -61.01
CA LEU A 830 -61.83 -14.95 -62.01
C LEU A 830 -60.51 -15.41 -62.63
N ALA A 831 -60.16 -16.68 -62.41
CA ALA A 831 -58.93 -17.28 -62.91
C ALA A 831 -58.93 -17.38 -64.45
N ARG A 832 -57.84 -16.96 -65.10
CA ARG A 832 -57.61 -17.18 -66.53
C ARG A 832 -56.76 -18.45 -66.73
N PRO A 833 -57.01 -19.25 -67.78
CA PRO A 833 -56.18 -20.41 -68.09
C PRO A 833 -54.77 -19.96 -68.52
N TYR A 834 -53.76 -20.73 -68.14
CA TYR A 834 -52.37 -20.51 -68.56
C TYR A 834 -52.21 -20.67 -70.08
N GLY A 835 -51.45 -19.76 -70.70
CA GLY A 835 -50.98 -19.91 -72.07
C GLY A 835 -49.89 -20.99 -72.19
N ALA A 836 -49.40 -21.24 -73.41
CA ALA A 836 -48.52 -22.36 -73.76
C ALA A 836 -47.08 -22.33 -73.15
N LEU A 837 -46.83 -21.50 -72.13
CA LEU A 837 -45.57 -21.40 -71.39
C LEU A 837 -45.86 -21.37 -69.89
N ALA A 838 -45.97 -22.55 -69.27
CA ALA A 838 -46.11 -22.68 -67.82
C ALA A 838 -44.74 -22.49 -67.13
N PRO A 839 -44.62 -21.67 -66.07
CA PRO A 839 -43.36 -21.51 -65.34
C PRO A 839 -42.91 -22.81 -64.66
N PHE A 840 -41.70 -23.27 -64.99
CA PHE A 840 -41.04 -24.43 -64.38
C PHE A 840 -39.90 -23.93 -63.48
N LYS A 841 -39.97 -24.17 -62.14
CA LYS A 841 -38.86 -23.88 -61.21
C LYS A 841 -37.74 -24.90 -61.46
N PRO A 842 -36.55 -24.52 -61.97
CA PRO A 842 -35.47 -25.47 -62.21
C PRO A 842 -34.99 -26.09 -60.90
N THR A 843 -34.61 -27.37 -60.92
CA THR A 843 -34.00 -28.03 -59.77
C THR A 843 -32.55 -27.60 -59.63
N GLU A 844 -32.13 -27.26 -58.41
CA GLU A 844 -30.76 -26.77 -58.16
C GLU A 844 -29.69 -27.85 -58.43
N PRO A 845 -28.55 -27.49 -59.05
CA PRO A 845 -27.45 -28.41 -59.26
C PRO A 845 -26.75 -28.74 -57.94
N GLY A 846 -26.82 -30.01 -57.51
CA GLY A 846 -26.24 -30.47 -56.26
C GLY A 846 -24.73 -30.22 -56.13
N ALA A 847 -24.26 -30.06 -54.89
CA ALA A 847 -22.95 -29.50 -54.49
C ALA A 847 -21.67 -30.27 -54.89
N ASN A 848 -21.70 -31.13 -55.91
CA ASN A 848 -20.58 -31.97 -56.36
C ASN A 848 -19.82 -31.43 -57.60
N ILE A 849 -20.15 -30.25 -58.12
CA ILE A 849 -19.41 -29.63 -59.24
C ILE A 849 -18.06 -29.10 -58.75
N ARG A 850 -17.04 -29.96 -58.83
CA ARG A 850 -15.64 -29.64 -58.46
C ARG A 850 -15.07 -28.55 -59.37
N HIS A 851 -14.31 -27.63 -58.78
CA HIS A 851 -13.84 -26.42 -59.45
C HIS A 851 -12.82 -26.73 -60.58
N ILE A 852 -13.06 -26.17 -61.76
CA ILE A 852 -12.10 -26.17 -62.87
C ILE A 852 -11.01 -25.12 -62.57
N ARG A 853 -9.78 -25.57 -62.30
CA ARG A 853 -8.62 -24.67 -62.22
C ARG A 853 -8.27 -24.14 -63.61
N LYS A 854 -8.23 -22.82 -63.78
CA LYS A 854 -7.70 -22.18 -65.00
C LYS A 854 -6.16 -22.37 -65.06
N PRO A 855 -5.58 -22.55 -66.26
CA PRO A 855 -4.12 -22.72 -66.41
C PRO A 855 -3.37 -21.41 -66.12
N VAL A 856 -2.17 -21.53 -65.55
CA VAL A 856 -1.27 -20.40 -65.28
C VAL A 856 -0.36 -20.17 -66.48
N ILE A 857 -0.36 -18.95 -67.01
CA ILE A 857 0.55 -18.52 -68.08
C ILE A 857 1.90 -18.16 -67.45
N LYS A 858 3.01 -18.66 -68.01
CA LYS A 858 4.36 -18.24 -67.59
C LYS A 858 4.71 -16.88 -68.23
N PRO A 859 5.38 -15.98 -67.51
CA PRO A 859 5.89 -14.74 -68.11
C PRO A 859 7.01 -15.05 -69.13
N ILE A 860 7.19 -14.13 -70.08
CA ILE A 860 8.31 -14.10 -71.02
C ILE A 860 9.34 -13.11 -70.47
N GLU A 861 10.62 -13.48 -70.50
CA GLU A 861 11.72 -12.62 -70.08
C GLU A 861 12.11 -11.65 -71.22
N ILE A 862 12.21 -10.37 -70.90
CA ILE A 862 12.85 -9.27 -71.67
C ILE A 862 13.53 -8.36 -70.65
#